data_AF-A0A9R1AA31-F1
#
_entry.id   AF-A0A9R1AA31-F1
#
_cell.length_a   1.000
_cell.length_b   1.000
_cell.length_c   1.000
_cell.angle_alpha   90.00
_cell.angle_beta   90.00
_cell.angle_gamma   90.00
#
_symmetry.space_group_name_H-M   'P 1'
#
loop_
_entity.id
_entity.type
_entity.pdbx_description
1 polymer ?
#
loop_
_entity_poly.entity_id
_entity_poly.type
_entity_poly.pdbx_seq_one_letter_code
_entity_poly.pdbx_strand_id
1 'polypeptide(L)'
;MILVFRFFCQLLVLFLMHTVTLSMFRCVASYCQTMVAGSVVGTLAFLVTLLFGGFLIPRSFLPNWLKWGFWLSPLSYSEIGLTGNEFLAPRWSEIIISGVTLGRRILMDQGLDFSSYFYWISIGALIGFTLLFNVGFAIGLTVKNPSSRAIISCNKITASGGRNQDKDTENGRPKLHVETSWIPNSTGRMALPFTPLTISFQDVNYYVDTPAQMREHGYMERKLQLLHNITGAFQPGILSALMGVTGAGKTTLLDVLAGRKTGGVIEGDIRIGGYPKIQQTFARISGYCEQTDVHSPQITVGESVTYSAWLRLPPETDSKARNEFVNEVLETIELDEIRDSLVGIPGVNGLSTEQRKRLTIAVELVSNPSIIFMDEPTSGLDARAAAIVMRAVKNVADTGRTVVCTIHQPSIDIFEAFNELMLMRRGGELIYAGPVGHHSCEVIKYFQAIPAIPRIKDNYNPSTWMLEVTSTSMEAQAGADFVQMYRASPMCKNKDMLVKRLSVPIPGTSDLHFKTQFPQKFREQFKACLWKQCLSYWRSPSYNLVRLASMLGFCIFFGALFWQRGNINHINDQRGLFTILGCMYGITLFTGTNICQAVMPFVSIERSVVYRERFAGMYSPWAYSFAQVAMEIPYVLMQVVMFMLIAYPMIGYAWTPAKFFWFMYTMSCTLLYFVYLGMMIVSLTPNIQLAFILTSVCHGLQNLISGFLVPAPQIPKWWIWLYYISPMSWSLNVFFTTQFGDYNDRMIVVFGETKSVATFMKDYYGFRRDLLPLAAMVLAAFPVVFAVLFGYSISKLNFQRR
;
A
#
# COMPACT_ATOMS: atom_id res chain seq x y z
N MET A 1 3.55 -46.36 28.49
CA MET A 1 4.70 -46.31 27.55
C MET A 1 4.26 -46.21 26.08
N ILE A 2 3.42 -47.12 25.57
CA ILE A 2 2.97 -47.13 24.16
C ILE A 2 2.22 -45.84 23.75
N LEU A 3 1.36 -45.31 24.62
CA LEU A 3 0.60 -44.08 24.34
C LEU A 3 1.51 -42.83 24.25
N VAL A 4 2.55 -42.79 25.08
CA VAL A 4 3.55 -41.71 25.10
C VAL A 4 4.42 -41.79 23.83
N PHE A 5 4.84 -42.99 23.43
CA PHE A 5 5.58 -43.20 22.19
C PHE A 5 4.76 -42.74 20.97
N ARG A 6 3.48 -43.11 20.87
CA ARG A 6 2.58 -42.67 19.78
C ARG A 6 2.34 -41.16 19.77
N PHE A 7 2.29 -40.52 20.94
CA PHE A 7 2.21 -39.06 21.03
C PHE A 7 3.45 -38.38 20.42
N PHE A 8 4.66 -38.82 20.79
CA PHE A 8 5.89 -38.27 20.23
C PHE A 8 6.03 -38.58 18.73
N CYS A 9 5.57 -39.75 18.28
CA CYS A 9 5.48 -40.08 16.87
C CYS A 9 4.57 -39.09 16.11
N GLN A 10 3.38 -38.82 16.64
CA GLN A 10 2.44 -37.86 16.06
C GLN A 10 3.05 -36.44 16.01
N LEU A 11 3.65 -36.00 17.12
CA LEU A 11 4.28 -34.68 17.23
C LEU A 11 5.44 -34.53 16.24
N LEU A 12 6.26 -35.57 16.06
CA LEU A 12 7.39 -35.57 15.14
C LEU A 12 6.93 -35.40 13.69
N VAL A 13 5.89 -36.13 13.26
CA VAL A 13 5.36 -35.99 11.89
C VAL A 13 4.78 -34.59 11.66
N LEU A 14 4.04 -34.04 12.63
CA LEU A 14 3.51 -32.67 12.54
C LEU A 14 4.63 -31.62 12.49
N PHE A 15 5.66 -31.77 13.32
CA PHE A 15 6.82 -30.88 13.33
C PHE A 15 7.59 -30.90 12.01
N LEU A 16 7.81 -32.10 11.46
CA LEU A 16 8.48 -32.27 10.17
C LEU A 16 7.65 -31.68 9.02
N MET A 17 6.33 -31.91 9.01
CA MET A 17 5.45 -31.32 8.00
C MET A 17 5.45 -29.78 8.04
N HIS A 18 5.42 -29.21 9.25
CA HIS A 18 5.54 -27.76 9.42
C HIS A 18 6.87 -27.23 8.86
N THR A 19 7.97 -27.93 9.14
CA THR A 19 9.31 -27.57 8.67
C THR A 19 9.41 -27.66 7.14
N VAL A 20 8.90 -28.73 6.53
CA VAL A 20 8.84 -28.89 5.07
C VAL A 20 8.06 -27.76 4.43
N THR A 21 6.89 -27.42 4.99
CA THR A 21 6.03 -26.36 4.47
C THR A 21 6.73 -25.00 4.53
N LEU A 22 7.45 -24.70 5.62
CA LEU A 22 8.23 -23.47 5.75
C LEU A 22 9.36 -23.41 4.72
N SER A 23 10.09 -24.50 4.52
CA SER A 23 11.15 -24.60 3.51
C SER A 23 10.61 -24.46 2.09
N MET A 24 9.43 -25.05 1.79
CA MET A 24 8.75 -24.88 0.51
C MET A 24 8.42 -23.41 0.24
N PHE A 25 7.81 -22.71 1.20
CA PHE A 25 7.48 -21.29 1.03
C PHE A 25 8.73 -20.40 0.89
N ARG A 26 9.82 -20.70 1.62
CA ARG A 26 11.10 -20.00 1.45
C ARG A 26 11.69 -20.20 0.05
N CYS A 27 11.66 -21.44 -0.44
CA CYS A 27 12.10 -21.78 -1.78
C CYS A 27 11.28 -21.02 -2.84
N VAL A 28 9.96 -21.03 -2.76
CA VAL A 28 9.10 -20.24 -3.67
C VAL A 28 9.41 -18.75 -3.61
N ALA A 29 9.66 -18.21 -2.41
CA ALA A 29 9.96 -16.80 -2.21
C ALA A 29 11.29 -16.36 -2.84
N SER A 30 12.32 -17.21 -2.93
CA SER A 30 13.61 -16.82 -3.56
C SER A 30 13.49 -16.67 -5.07
N TYR A 31 12.68 -17.50 -5.73
CA TYR A 31 12.46 -17.44 -7.17
C TYR A 31 11.55 -16.26 -7.57
N CYS A 32 10.55 -15.92 -6.76
CA CYS A 32 9.63 -14.82 -7.05
C CYS A 32 10.30 -13.44 -6.88
N GLN A 33 10.08 -12.52 -7.83
CA GLN A 33 10.63 -11.15 -7.77
C GLN A 33 9.73 -10.15 -7.04
N THR A 34 8.42 -10.40 -7.05
CA THR A 34 7.42 -9.52 -6.45
C THR A 34 6.66 -10.25 -5.35
N MET A 35 6.24 -9.48 -4.34
CA MET A 35 5.44 -10.03 -3.22
C MET A 35 4.12 -10.65 -3.70
N VAL A 36 3.50 -10.05 -4.72
CA VAL A 36 2.28 -10.58 -5.35
C VAL A 36 2.54 -11.94 -5.98
N ALA A 37 3.57 -12.08 -6.81
CA ALA A 37 3.93 -13.36 -7.43
C ALA A 37 4.26 -14.43 -6.37
N GLY A 38 5.02 -14.08 -5.33
CA GLY A 38 5.35 -14.99 -4.22
C GLY A 38 4.10 -15.52 -3.51
N SER A 39 3.16 -14.65 -3.17
CA SER A 39 1.90 -15.06 -2.51
C SER A 39 1.08 -15.99 -3.41
N VAL A 40 0.95 -15.65 -4.69
CA VAL A 40 0.14 -16.39 -5.67
C VAL A 40 0.74 -17.77 -5.93
N VAL A 41 2.03 -17.84 -6.25
CA VAL A 41 2.72 -19.12 -6.50
C VAL A 41 2.73 -19.97 -5.22
N GLY A 42 2.88 -19.34 -4.05
CA GLY A 42 2.76 -20.02 -2.75
C GLY A 42 1.41 -20.69 -2.57
N THR A 43 0.30 -19.98 -2.83
CA THR A 43 -1.05 -20.58 -2.74
C THR A 43 -1.28 -21.70 -3.76
N LEU A 44 -0.71 -21.59 -4.97
CA LEU A 44 -0.78 -22.64 -5.98
C LEU A 44 -0.01 -23.88 -5.53
N ALA A 45 1.21 -23.72 -5.01
CA ALA A 45 2.02 -24.82 -4.46
C ALA A 45 1.32 -25.50 -3.28
N PHE A 46 0.69 -24.71 -2.40
CA PHE A 46 -0.12 -25.23 -1.30
C PHE A 46 -1.32 -26.02 -1.81
N LEU A 47 -2.04 -25.52 -2.82
CA LEU A 47 -3.16 -26.24 -3.44
C LEU A 47 -2.72 -27.60 -4.00
N VAL A 48 -1.63 -27.62 -4.77
CA VAL A 48 -1.10 -28.85 -5.39
C VAL A 48 -0.75 -29.86 -4.30
N THR A 49 -0.07 -29.42 -3.24
CA THR A 49 0.28 -30.26 -2.10
C THR A 49 -0.96 -30.84 -1.41
N LEU A 50 -2.01 -30.03 -1.25
CA LEU A 50 -3.25 -30.41 -0.58
C LEU A 50 -4.10 -31.39 -1.41
N LEU A 51 -4.21 -31.18 -2.73
CA LEU A 51 -5.01 -32.06 -3.60
C LEU A 51 -4.35 -33.41 -3.86
N PHE A 52 -3.02 -33.48 -3.93
CA PHE A 52 -2.29 -34.75 -4.08
C PHE A 52 -1.99 -35.45 -2.76
N GLY A 53 -2.34 -34.86 -1.61
CA GLY A 53 -2.06 -35.42 -0.28
C GLY A 53 -2.76 -36.76 0.00
N GLY A 54 -3.90 -37.02 -0.62
CA GLY A 54 -4.68 -38.25 -0.42
C GLY A 54 -5.95 -38.07 0.43
N PHE A 55 -6.04 -37.01 1.24
CA PHE A 55 -7.21 -36.75 2.09
C PHE A 55 -8.41 -36.18 1.32
N LEU A 56 -8.21 -35.15 0.48
CA LEU A 56 -9.30 -34.59 -0.31
C LEU A 56 -9.72 -35.50 -1.47
N ILE A 57 -8.75 -36.14 -2.11
CA ILE A 57 -8.97 -37.07 -3.22
C ILE A 57 -8.17 -38.34 -2.94
N PRO A 58 -8.85 -39.46 -2.66
CA PRO A 58 -8.17 -40.73 -2.47
C PRO A 58 -7.35 -41.11 -3.71
N ARG A 59 -6.19 -41.74 -3.48
CA ARG A 59 -5.27 -42.15 -4.56
C ARG A 59 -5.94 -43.01 -5.64
N SER A 60 -6.93 -43.81 -5.27
CA SER A 60 -7.72 -44.65 -6.18
C SER A 60 -8.53 -43.86 -7.20
N PHE A 61 -8.94 -42.62 -6.86
CA PHE A 61 -9.76 -41.76 -7.70
C PHE A 61 -8.96 -40.85 -8.63
N LEU A 62 -7.64 -40.73 -8.44
CA LEU A 62 -6.78 -39.97 -9.34
C LEU A 62 -6.73 -40.65 -10.72
N PRO A 63 -6.81 -39.89 -11.82
CA PRO A 63 -6.59 -40.43 -13.17
C PRO A 63 -5.28 -41.21 -13.24
N ASN A 64 -5.25 -42.32 -14.00
CA ASN A 64 -4.08 -43.21 -14.02
C ASN A 64 -2.76 -42.48 -14.34
N TRP A 65 -2.82 -41.46 -15.20
CA TRP A 65 -1.67 -40.63 -15.59
C TRP A 65 -1.23 -39.60 -14.53
N LEU A 66 -2.06 -39.34 -13.50
CA LEU A 66 -1.80 -38.42 -12.38
C LEU A 66 -1.44 -39.13 -11.06
N LYS A 67 -1.52 -40.47 -11.01
CA LYS A 67 -1.28 -41.26 -9.79
C LYS A 67 0.11 -41.09 -9.20
N TRP A 68 1.11 -40.72 -10.01
CA TRP A 68 2.47 -40.46 -9.54
C TRP A 68 2.57 -39.17 -8.71
N GLY A 69 1.69 -38.18 -8.95
CA GLY A 69 1.66 -36.91 -8.22
C GLY A 69 1.41 -37.08 -6.72
N PHE A 70 0.74 -38.17 -6.32
CA PHE A 70 0.59 -38.56 -4.92
C PHE A 70 1.94 -38.69 -4.19
N TRP A 71 2.97 -39.21 -4.84
CA TRP A 71 4.31 -39.39 -4.25
C TRP A 71 5.17 -38.13 -4.30
N LEU A 72 4.77 -37.13 -5.08
CA LEU A 72 5.45 -35.84 -5.12
C LEU A 72 5.04 -34.92 -3.97
N SER A 73 3.86 -35.14 -3.38
CA SER A 73 3.34 -34.31 -2.30
C SER A 73 3.92 -34.73 -0.93
N PRO A 74 4.57 -33.80 -0.19
CA PRO A 74 4.98 -34.08 1.19
C PRO A 74 3.80 -34.37 2.13
N LEU A 75 2.61 -33.86 1.80
CA LEU A 75 1.40 -34.09 2.60
C LEU A 75 1.02 -35.57 2.60
N SER A 76 1.22 -36.30 1.50
CA SER A 76 0.90 -37.73 1.42
C SER A 76 1.69 -38.57 2.42
N TYR A 77 2.97 -38.29 2.58
CA TYR A 77 3.81 -38.98 3.55
C TYR A 77 3.42 -38.62 4.99
N SER A 78 3.09 -37.35 5.25
CA SER A 78 2.58 -36.98 6.58
C SER A 78 1.23 -37.62 6.88
N GLU A 79 0.31 -37.69 5.91
CA GLU A 79 -0.96 -38.40 6.06
C GLU A 79 -0.77 -39.89 6.35
N ILE A 80 0.05 -40.61 5.58
CA ILE A 80 0.37 -42.03 5.83
C ILE A 80 0.94 -42.23 7.24
N GLY A 81 1.84 -41.35 7.67
CA GLY A 81 2.43 -41.40 9.01
C GLY A 81 1.41 -41.15 10.13
N LEU A 82 0.56 -40.14 9.99
CA LEU A 82 -0.45 -39.75 10.98
C LEU A 82 -1.58 -40.78 11.08
N THR A 83 -2.13 -41.22 9.94
CA THR A 83 -3.25 -42.18 9.91
C THR A 83 -2.80 -43.56 10.34
N GLY A 84 -1.59 -44.00 9.93
CA GLY A 84 -0.99 -45.24 10.40
C GLY A 84 -0.78 -45.24 11.92
N ASN A 85 -0.29 -44.14 12.49
CA ASN A 85 -0.07 -44.03 13.94
C ASN A 85 -1.37 -43.99 14.76
N GLU A 86 -2.43 -43.37 14.25
CA GLU A 86 -3.72 -43.24 14.97
C GLU A 86 -4.64 -44.45 14.78
N PHE A 87 -4.90 -44.87 13.53
CA PHE A 87 -5.90 -45.92 13.23
C PHE A 87 -5.39 -47.34 13.50
N LEU A 88 -4.08 -47.55 13.66
CA LEU A 88 -3.52 -48.81 14.17
C LEU A 88 -3.47 -48.85 15.71
N ALA A 89 -4.12 -47.91 16.40
CA ALA A 89 -4.17 -47.90 17.87
C ALA A 89 -5.12 -48.97 18.43
N PRO A 90 -4.87 -49.46 19.66
CA PRO A 90 -5.76 -50.40 20.33
C PRO A 90 -7.21 -49.90 20.48
N ARG A 91 -7.45 -48.58 20.37
CA ARG A 91 -8.79 -47.98 20.40
C ARG A 91 -9.62 -48.30 19.15
N TRP A 92 -8.97 -48.60 18.04
CA TRP A 92 -9.59 -48.87 16.73
C TRP A 92 -9.56 -50.35 16.36
N SER A 93 -9.24 -51.24 17.32
CA SER A 93 -9.09 -52.68 17.11
C SER A 93 -10.37 -53.50 17.30
N GLU A 94 -11.54 -52.87 17.29
CA GLU A 94 -12.80 -53.61 17.23
C GLU A 94 -12.87 -54.44 15.94
N ILE A 95 -13.12 -55.74 16.08
CA ILE A 95 -13.16 -56.70 14.98
C ILE A 95 -14.55 -56.66 14.35
N ILE A 96 -14.62 -56.31 13.07
CA ILE A 96 -15.85 -56.41 12.28
C ILE A 96 -15.95 -57.82 11.69
N ILE A 97 -17.17 -58.27 11.38
CA ILE A 97 -17.58 -59.58 10.83
C ILE A 97 -16.69 -60.11 9.67
N SER A 98 -15.89 -59.28 9.01
CA SER A 98 -14.94 -59.69 7.95
C SER A 98 -13.52 -60.06 8.44
N GLY A 99 -13.26 -60.17 9.74
CA GLY A 99 -11.94 -60.50 10.30
C GLY A 99 -10.88 -59.40 10.17
N VAL A 100 -11.26 -58.17 9.83
CA VAL A 100 -10.36 -56.99 9.74
C VAL A 100 -10.75 -56.00 10.84
N THR A 101 -9.76 -55.38 11.49
CA THR A 101 -9.99 -54.33 12.49
C THR A 101 -10.65 -53.10 11.86
N LEU A 102 -11.52 -52.43 12.61
CA LEU A 102 -12.20 -51.20 12.17
C LEU A 102 -11.20 -50.17 11.61
N GLY A 103 -10.10 -49.91 12.33
CA GLY A 103 -9.07 -48.97 11.89
C GLY A 103 -8.40 -49.34 10.57
N ARG A 104 -8.14 -50.64 10.33
CA ARG A 104 -7.53 -51.10 9.08
C ARG A 104 -8.52 -51.04 7.90
N ARG A 105 -9.80 -51.30 8.14
CA ARG A 105 -10.85 -51.12 7.13
C ARG A 105 -10.95 -49.66 6.67
N ILE A 106 -10.90 -48.71 7.61
CA ILE A 106 -10.91 -47.27 7.29
C ILE A 106 -9.69 -46.89 6.42
N LEU A 107 -8.51 -47.42 6.74
CA LEU A 107 -7.30 -47.21 5.94
C LEU A 107 -7.43 -47.81 4.53
N MET A 108 -8.00 -49.02 4.41
CA MET A 108 -8.26 -49.66 3.11
C MET A 108 -9.26 -48.86 2.26
N ASP A 109 -10.34 -48.37 2.87
CA ASP A 109 -11.37 -47.57 2.21
C ASP A 109 -10.83 -46.24 1.65
N GLN A 110 -9.87 -45.63 2.36
CA GLN A 110 -9.18 -44.41 1.93
C GLN A 110 -7.98 -44.68 1.00
N GLY A 111 -7.59 -45.95 0.80
CA GLY A 111 -6.42 -46.32 -0.01
C GLY A 111 -5.07 -46.00 0.65
N LEU A 112 -5.05 -45.94 1.99
CA LEU A 112 -3.89 -45.61 2.85
C LEU A 112 -3.42 -46.80 3.71
N ASP A 113 -3.83 -48.04 3.42
CA ASP A 113 -3.34 -49.24 4.12
C ASP A 113 -1.91 -49.58 3.67
N PHE A 114 -0.93 -48.97 4.36
CA PHE A 114 0.50 -49.23 4.18
C PHE A 114 1.07 -49.97 5.40
N SER A 115 2.18 -50.70 5.21
CA SER A 115 2.82 -51.43 6.31
C SER A 115 3.39 -50.49 7.36
N SER A 116 3.53 -50.94 8.62
CA SER A 116 4.08 -50.12 9.72
C SER A 116 5.48 -49.55 9.44
N TYR A 117 6.22 -50.14 8.50
CA TYR A 117 7.53 -49.64 8.04
C TYR A 117 7.41 -48.30 7.27
N PHE A 118 6.27 -48.03 6.62
CA PHE A 118 6.04 -46.76 5.91
C PHE A 118 6.03 -45.54 6.82
N TYR A 119 5.85 -45.71 8.13
CA TYR A 119 6.00 -44.62 9.09
C TYR A 119 7.42 -44.02 9.06
N TRP A 120 8.45 -44.88 9.09
CA TRP A 120 9.85 -44.43 9.05
C TRP A 120 10.25 -43.92 7.67
N ILE A 121 9.72 -44.52 6.60
CA ILE A 121 9.86 -43.99 5.23
C ILE A 121 9.28 -42.58 5.17
N SER A 122 8.13 -42.32 5.79
CA SER A 122 7.49 -41.01 5.78
C SER A 122 8.33 -39.96 6.49
N ILE A 123 8.95 -40.29 7.64
CA ILE A 123 9.92 -39.41 8.32
C ILE A 123 11.12 -39.11 7.42
N GLY A 124 11.71 -40.15 6.83
CA GLY A 124 12.86 -39.99 5.92
C GLY A 124 12.52 -39.13 4.71
N ALA A 125 11.33 -39.32 4.11
CA ALA A 125 10.83 -38.52 3.00
C ALA A 125 10.64 -37.05 3.38
N LEU A 126 10.04 -36.75 4.55
CA LEU A 126 9.85 -35.38 5.02
C LEU A 126 11.19 -34.66 5.27
N ILE A 127 12.19 -35.34 5.84
CA ILE A 127 13.54 -34.80 5.97
C ILE A 127 14.18 -34.57 4.60
N GLY A 128 14.02 -35.52 3.68
CA GLY A 128 14.48 -35.39 2.29
C GLY A 128 13.89 -34.19 1.57
N PHE A 129 12.57 -33.96 1.66
CA PHE A 129 11.90 -32.79 1.10
C PHE A 129 12.38 -31.48 1.76
N THR A 130 12.63 -31.50 3.07
CA THR A 130 13.19 -30.33 3.78
C THR A 130 14.55 -29.95 3.21
N LEU A 131 15.45 -30.93 3.03
CA LEU A 131 16.76 -30.71 2.42
C LEU A 131 16.64 -30.24 0.97
N LEU A 132 15.79 -30.89 0.17
CA LEU A 132 15.55 -30.54 -1.23
C LEU A 132 15.12 -29.07 -1.38
N PHE A 133 14.12 -28.63 -0.61
CA PHE A 133 13.64 -27.25 -0.68
C PHE A 133 14.66 -26.24 -0.15
N ASN A 134 15.45 -26.59 0.87
CA ASN A 134 16.52 -25.71 1.36
C ASN A 134 17.69 -25.60 0.36
N VAL A 135 18.05 -26.68 -0.34
CA VAL A 135 19.02 -26.64 -1.44
C VAL A 135 18.48 -25.78 -2.60
N GLY A 136 17.21 -25.97 -2.97
CA GLY A 136 16.54 -25.10 -3.96
C GLY A 136 16.53 -23.63 -3.55
N PHE A 137 16.27 -23.34 -2.27
CA PHE A 137 16.35 -21.99 -1.73
C PHE A 137 17.75 -21.40 -1.86
N ALA A 138 18.80 -22.15 -1.50
CA ALA A 138 20.20 -21.71 -1.62
C ALA A 138 20.58 -21.45 -3.09
N ILE A 139 20.19 -22.33 -4.01
CA ILE A 139 20.38 -22.14 -5.45
C ILE A 139 19.64 -20.90 -5.95
N GLY A 140 18.40 -20.68 -5.51
CA GLY A 140 17.61 -19.51 -5.88
C GLY A 140 18.26 -18.20 -5.46
N LEU A 141 18.99 -18.18 -4.33
CA LEU A 141 19.76 -17.01 -3.89
C LEU A 141 21.07 -16.83 -4.67
N THR A 142 21.75 -17.90 -5.09
CA THR A 142 23.04 -17.80 -5.80
C THR A 142 22.90 -17.49 -7.29
N VAL A 143 21.86 -17.99 -7.95
CA VAL A 143 21.66 -17.80 -9.40
C VAL A 143 21.18 -16.39 -9.75
N LYS A 144 20.63 -15.66 -8.78
CA LYS A 144 19.95 -14.38 -9.01
C LYS A 144 20.86 -13.20 -8.67
N ASN A 145 21.56 -12.68 -9.66
CA ASN A 145 22.15 -11.33 -9.56
C ASN A 145 21.02 -10.28 -9.51
N PRO A 146 21.12 -9.25 -8.66
CA PRO A 146 20.10 -8.21 -8.57
C PRO A 146 20.03 -7.47 -9.91
N SER A 147 19.00 -7.76 -10.71
CA SER A 147 18.76 -7.05 -11.97
C SER A 147 18.15 -5.68 -11.69
N SER A 148 18.97 -4.73 -11.22
CA SER A 148 18.64 -3.31 -11.20
C SER A 148 18.79 -2.69 -12.59
N ARG A 149 18.20 -3.29 -13.63
CA ARG A 149 18.03 -2.57 -14.89
C ARG A 149 16.79 -1.71 -14.78
N ALA A 150 17.02 -0.45 -14.42
CA ALA A 150 16.07 0.61 -14.73
C ALA A 150 15.65 0.45 -16.20
N ILE A 151 14.35 0.20 -16.42
CA ILE A 151 13.78 0.25 -17.77
C ILE A 151 13.75 1.72 -18.16
N ILE A 152 14.89 2.22 -18.63
CA ILE A 152 14.99 3.48 -19.35
C ILE A 152 14.41 3.19 -20.73
N SER A 153 13.35 3.90 -21.13
CA SER A 153 12.76 3.77 -22.45
C SER A 153 13.85 4.01 -23.51
N CYS A 154 14.24 2.96 -24.23
CA CYS A 154 15.33 2.97 -25.19
C CYS A 154 14.96 3.63 -26.53
N ASN A 155 14.11 4.68 -26.53
CA ASN A 155 13.63 5.33 -27.75
C ASN A 155 14.26 6.71 -28.03
N LYS A 156 15.26 7.16 -27.25
CA LYS A 156 16.04 8.38 -27.58
C LYS A 156 17.57 8.20 -27.61
N ILE A 157 18.11 7.07 -27.16
CA ILE A 157 19.56 6.84 -27.14
C ILE A 157 20.09 6.36 -28.52
N THR A 158 19.22 5.85 -29.39
CA THR A 158 19.58 5.42 -30.75
C THR A 158 19.85 6.56 -31.74
N ALA A 159 19.65 7.83 -31.36
CA ALA A 159 20.04 8.97 -32.19
C ALA A 159 21.43 9.57 -31.85
N SER A 160 22.05 9.15 -30.73
CA SER A 160 23.32 9.74 -30.24
C SER A 160 24.51 8.77 -30.26
N GLY A 161 24.34 7.55 -30.80
CA GLY A 161 25.38 6.52 -30.81
C GLY A 161 25.63 5.97 -32.21
N GLY A 162 26.19 6.78 -33.11
CA GLY A 162 26.42 6.35 -34.48
C GLY A 162 27.36 7.23 -35.29
N ARG A 163 28.65 7.21 -34.95
CA ARG A 163 29.80 7.10 -35.89
C ARG A 163 31.10 7.51 -35.18
N ASN A 164 32.02 6.57 -35.08
CA ASN A 164 33.44 6.86 -35.00
C ASN A 164 34.19 5.75 -35.75
N GLN A 165 34.67 6.08 -36.95
CA GLN A 165 35.86 5.54 -37.62
C GLN A 165 36.04 6.34 -38.92
N ASP A 166 36.95 7.32 -38.95
CA ASP A 166 38.26 7.16 -39.59
C ASP A 166 39.06 8.48 -39.69
N LYS A 167 40.36 8.32 -39.37
CA LYS A 167 41.60 9.00 -39.79
C LYS A 167 41.63 10.46 -40.29
N ASP A 168 42.51 11.22 -39.63
CA ASP A 168 43.53 12.17 -40.13
C ASP A 168 43.25 13.02 -41.38
N THR A 169 43.33 14.35 -41.23
CA THR A 169 44.35 15.27 -41.83
C THR A 169 43.76 16.68 -42.04
N GLU A 170 44.48 17.69 -41.53
CA GLU A 170 44.58 19.11 -41.92
C GLU A 170 43.37 20.07 -42.08
N ASN A 171 43.62 21.29 -41.56
CA ASN A 171 43.23 22.62 -42.04
C ASN A 171 41.75 23.02 -42.06
N GLY A 172 41.41 24.00 -41.22
CA GLY A 172 40.26 24.88 -41.46
C GLY A 172 39.81 25.65 -40.23
N ARG A 173 40.09 26.97 -40.20
CA ARG A 173 39.57 27.94 -39.23
C ARG A 173 38.06 27.76 -38.99
N PRO A 174 37.54 27.92 -37.75
CA PRO A 174 36.12 28.06 -37.55
C PRO A 174 35.66 29.44 -38.04
N LYS A 175 34.76 29.43 -39.02
CA LYS A 175 34.03 30.60 -39.51
C LYS A 175 33.08 31.10 -38.41
N LEU A 176 33.20 32.40 -38.15
CA LEU A 176 32.24 33.24 -37.46
C LEU A 176 30.88 33.13 -38.17
N HIS A 177 29.84 32.65 -37.48
CA HIS A 177 28.46 32.87 -37.89
C HIS A 177 27.73 33.67 -36.81
N VAL A 178 27.25 34.81 -37.29
CA VAL A 178 26.55 35.89 -36.60
C VAL A 178 25.06 35.58 -36.54
N GLU A 179 24.47 35.94 -35.40
CA GLU A 179 23.05 36.25 -35.11
C GLU A 179 21.97 35.17 -35.32
N THR A 180 21.27 34.83 -34.24
CA THR A 180 19.98 35.49 -33.97
C THR A 180 19.73 35.50 -32.47
N SER A 181 19.90 36.66 -31.84
CA SER A 181 19.52 36.93 -30.46
C SER A 181 18.00 36.92 -30.34
N TRP A 182 17.44 35.81 -29.85
CA TRP A 182 16.11 35.83 -29.26
C TRP A 182 16.20 36.60 -27.95
N ILE A 183 15.71 37.83 -27.96
CA ILE A 183 15.44 38.64 -26.78
C ILE A 183 14.38 37.87 -25.96
N PRO A 184 14.65 37.40 -24.73
CA PRO A 184 13.59 36.86 -23.88
C PRO A 184 12.86 38.04 -23.24
N ASN A 185 11.85 38.56 -23.95
CA ASN A 185 10.80 39.36 -23.33
C ASN A 185 9.77 38.42 -22.71
N SER A 186 10.04 37.98 -21.48
CA SER A 186 9.03 37.44 -20.57
C SER A 186 9.48 37.75 -19.15
N THR A 187 8.96 38.84 -18.60
CA THR A 187 8.89 38.98 -17.14
C THR A 187 8.17 37.74 -16.62
N GLY A 188 8.82 36.93 -15.77
CA GLY A 188 8.34 35.64 -15.23
C GLY A 188 7.01 35.72 -14.49
N ARG A 189 5.93 35.95 -15.23
CA ARG A 189 4.55 35.90 -14.78
C ARG A 189 4.01 34.54 -15.18
N MET A 190 3.58 33.77 -14.18
CA MET A 190 2.93 32.50 -14.47
C MET A 190 1.64 32.67 -15.26
N ALA A 191 1.33 31.63 -16.05
CA ALA A 191 0.13 31.54 -16.87
C ALA A 191 -1.15 31.72 -16.06
N LEU A 192 -1.15 31.34 -14.78
CA LEU A 192 -2.25 31.58 -13.85
C LEU A 192 -1.90 32.66 -12.82
N PRO A 193 -2.71 33.73 -12.71
CA PRO A 193 -2.50 34.74 -11.68
C PRO A 193 -2.69 34.11 -10.30
N PHE A 194 -1.82 34.46 -9.37
CA PHE A 194 -1.98 34.17 -7.94
C PHE A 194 -1.81 35.44 -7.13
N THR A 195 -2.45 35.49 -5.96
CA THR A 195 -2.27 36.58 -5.00
C THR A 195 -1.17 36.19 -4.01
N PRO A 196 -0.05 36.93 -3.93
CA PRO A 196 0.97 36.67 -2.92
C PRO A 196 0.42 36.93 -1.52
N LEU A 197 0.58 35.96 -0.61
CA LEU A 197 0.02 36.02 0.75
C LEU A 197 1.12 35.92 1.80
N THR A 198 1.05 36.80 2.80
CA THR A 198 1.90 36.75 4.00
C THR A 198 1.29 35.79 5.02
N ILE A 199 2.13 35.16 5.83
CA ILE A 199 1.69 34.45 7.04
C ILE A 199 2.36 35.11 8.24
N SER A 200 1.55 35.48 9.23
CA SER A 200 2.00 36.10 10.47
C SER A 200 1.46 35.30 11.64
N PHE A 201 2.30 35.05 12.63
CA PHE A 201 1.93 34.30 13.81
C PHE A 201 2.49 34.99 15.05
N GLN A 202 1.66 35.06 16.09
CA GLN A 202 1.97 35.77 17.32
C GLN A 202 1.69 34.87 18.52
N ASP A 203 2.68 34.79 19.42
CA ASP A 203 2.61 34.09 20.70
C ASP A 203 2.14 32.64 20.56
N VAL A 204 2.64 31.94 19.53
CA VAL A 204 2.23 30.55 19.25
C VAL A 204 2.82 29.59 20.27
N ASN A 205 1.94 28.89 20.98
CA ASN A 205 2.25 27.80 21.88
C ASN A 205 1.62 26.49 21.39
N TYR A 206 2.31 25.39 21.62
CA TYR A 206 1.79 24.07 21.28
C TYR A 206 2.06 23.07 22.39
N TYR A 207 0.97 22.44 22.83
CA TYR A 207 0.96 21.47 23.93
C TYR A 207 0.54 20.10 23.42
N VAL A 208 1.24 19.06 23.85
CA VAL A 208 0.91 17.66 23.57
C VAL A 208 0.69 16.93 24.88
N ASP A 209 -0.27 16.01 24.92
CA ASP A 209 -0.46 15.17 26.11
C ASP A 209 0.81 14.34 26.39
N THR A 210 1.23 14.28 27.64
CA THR A 210 2.44 13.51 28.00
C THR A 210 2.27 12.04 27.61
N PRO A 211 3.21 11.47 26.82
CA PRO A 211 3.20 10.05 26.48
C PRO A 211 3.23 9.19 27.75
N ALA A 212 2.52 8.05 27.73
CA ALA A 212 2.45 7.14 28.87
C ALA A 212 3.85 6.71 29.39
N GLN A 213 4.79 6.51 28.46
CA GLN A 213 6.19 6.16 28.76
C GLN A 213 6.90 7.24 29.59
N MET A 214 6.64 8.53 29.34
CA MET A 214 7.25 9.63 30.12
C MET A 214 6.61 9.77 31.49
N ARG A 215 5.31 9.46 31.62
CA ARG A 215 4.62 9.43 32.92
C ARG A 215 5.18 8.33 33.82
N GLU A 216 5.51 7.16 33.26
CA GLU A 216 6.17 6.07 33.99
C GLU A 216 7.57 6.47 34.51
N HIS A 217 8.25 7.42 33.86
CA HIS A 217 9.55 7.95 34.28
C HIS A 217 9.43 9.20 35.19
N GLY A 218 8.25 9.46 35.77
CA GLY A 218 8.07 10.49 36.80
C GLY A 218 7.73 11.89 36.29
N TYR A 219 7.42 12.08 35.01
CA TYR A 219 6.90 13.37 34.52
C TYR A 219 5.45 13.58 34.98
N MET A 220 5.27 14.47 35.96
CA MET A 220 3.97 14.76 36.59
C MET A 220 3.05 15.65 35.75
N GLU A 221 3.60 16.42 34.80
CA GLU A 221 2.80 17.33 33.97
C GLU A 221 1.96 16.57 32.95
N ARG A 222 0.65 16.85 32.91
CA ARG A 222 -0.29 16.20 31.97
C ARG A 222 -0.09 16.63 30.51
N LYS A 223 0.49 17.81 30.29
CA LYS A 223 0.74 18.39 28.97
C LYS A 223 2.20 18.82 28.88
N LEU A 224 2.88 18.35 27.85
CA LEU A 224 4.24 18.76 27.50
C LEU A 224 4.14 19.93 26.51
N GLN A 225 4.75 21.07 26.87
CA GLN A 225 4.86 22.21 25.96
C GLN A 225 6.05 21.99 25.00
N LEU A 226 5.77 21.99 23.70
CA LEU A 226 6.78 21.78 22.66
C LEU A 226 7.23 23.07 21.97
N LEU A 227 6.37 24.11 21.97
CA LEU A 227 6.64 25.42 21.39
C LEU A 227 6.27 26.51 22.42
N HIS A 228 7.13 27.51 22.57
CA HIS A 228 7.02 28.55 23.60
C HIS A 228 7.06 29.95 22.97
N ASN A 229 5.91 30.65 23.00
CA ASN A 229 5.68 32.03 22.58
C ASN A 229 6.42 32.40 21.28
N ILE A 230 6.18 31.61 20.24
CA ILE A 230 6.84 31.81 18.95
C ILE A 230 6.10 32.91 18.18
N THR A 231 6.81 33.99 17.88
CA THR A 231 6.30 35.14 17.11
C THR A 231 7.16 35.35 15.87
N GLY A 232 6.52 35.54 14.71
CA GLY A 232 7.22 35.68 13.44
C GLY A 232 6.28 35.89 12.25
N ALA A 233 6.89 36.15 11.09
CA ALA A 233 6.15 36.32 9.85
C ALA A 233 7.01 35.88 8.66
N PHE A 234 6.36 35.26 7.67
CA PHE A 234 6.94 34.94 6.37
C PHE A 234 6.26 35.75 5.29
N GLN A 235 7.08 36.29 4.38
CA GLN A 235 6.68 37.26 3.38
C GLN A 235 6.81 36.69 1.95
N PRO A 236 5.99 37.17 1.00
CA PRO A 236 6.07 36.78 -0.39
C PRO A 236 7.40 37.19 -1.05
N GLY A 237 7.92 36.35 -1.93
CA GLY A 237 9.18 36.59 -2.65
C GLY A 237 10.44 36.40 -1.80
N ILE A 238 10.29 35.90 -0.57
CA ILE A 238 11.38 35.69 0.38
C ILE A 238 11.47 34.20 0.71
N LEU A 239 12.63 33.60 0.42
CA LEU A 239 12.95 32.23 0.81
C LEU A 239 13.42 32.22 2.27
N SER A 240 12.59 31.65 3.15
CA SER A 240 12.81 31.64 4.59
C SER A 240 13.28 30.26 5.09
N ALA A 241 14.42 30.22 5.77
CA ALA A 241 14.95 29.02 6.42
C ALA A 241 14.49 28.92 7.89
N LEU A 242 14.01 27.74 8.28
CA LEU A 242 13.78 27.37 9.67
C LEU A 242 14.85 26.37 10.11
N MET A 243 15.78 26.81 10.96
CA MET A 243 16.93 26.02 11.42
C MET A 243 16.95 25.86 12.93
N GLY A 244 17.78 24.94 13.39
CA GLY A 244 17.93 24.59 14.80
C GLY A 244 18.36 23.14 14.96
N VAL A 245 18.79 22.78 16.17
CA VAL A 245 19.19 21.41 16.51
C VAL A 245 18.03 20.42 16.39
N THR A 246 18.34 19.13 16.26
CA THR A 246 17.31 18.06 16.29
C THR A 246 16.55 18.11 17.62
N GLY A 247 15.22 18.03 17.55
CA GLY A 247 14.37 18.20 18.74
C GLY A 247 14.08 19.65 19.15
N ALA A 248 14.50 20.65 18.37
CA ALA A 248 14.14 22.06 18.60
C ALA A 248 12.67 22.41 18.30
N GLY A 249 11.88 21.50 17.72
CA GLY A 249 10.48 21.76 17.37
C GLY A 249 10.27 22.38 15.98
N LYS A 250 11.27 22.36 15.09
CA LYS A 250 11.19 22.89 13.70
C LYS A 250 10.01 22.31 12.91
N THR A 251 9.98 20.99 12.75
CA THR A 251 8.89 20.29 12.05
C THR A 251 7.57 20.45 12.79
N THR A 252 7.58 20.54 14.13
CA THR A 252 6.38 20.82 14.93
C THR A 252 5.79 22.19 14.61
N LEU A 253 6.63 23.24 14.55
CA LEU A 253 6.20 24.59 14.16
C LEU A 253 5.68 24.60 12.73
N LEU A 254 6.40 23.98 11.79
CA LEU A 254 5.98 23.88 10.39
C LEU A 254 4.62 23.18 10.25
N ASP A 255 4.42 22.06 10.97
CA ASP A 255 3.15 21.32 10.98
C ASP A 255 2.00 22.13 11.62
N VAL A 256 2.26 22.92 12.67
CA VAL A 256 1.26 23.79 13.31
C VAL A 256 0.84 24.91 12.36
N LEU A 257 1.82 25.57 11.72
CA LEU A 257 1.57 26.62 10.73
C LEU A 257 0.87 26.06 9.48
N ALA A 258 1.23 24.85 9.04
CA ALA A 258 0.56 24.13 7.96
C ALA A 258 -0.83 23.61 8.36
N GLY A 259 -1.11 23.52 9.66
CA GLY A 259 -2.38 23.00 10.19
C GLY A 259 -2.53 21.49 10.09
N ARG A 260 -1.41 20.76 10.12
CA ARG A 260 -1.36 19.30 10.00
C ARG A 260 -1.43 18.60 11.36
N LYS A 261 -1.12 19.29 12.45
CA LYS A 261 -1.30 18.74 13.81
C LYS A 261 -2.80 18.67 14.13
N THR A 262 -3.30 17.44 14.25
CA THR A 262 -4.70 17.14 14.59
C THR A 262 -4.90 16.78 16.07
N GLY A 263 -3.80 16.55 16.80
CA GLY A 263 -3.78 16.39 18.25
C GLY A 263 -3.08 17.56 18.94
N GLY A 264 -3.23 17.66 20.25
CA GLY A 264 -2.66 18.75 21.06
C GLY A 264 -3.52 20.01 21.10
N VAL A 265 -3.08 20.99 21.89
CA VAL A 265 -3.71 22.32 22.00
C VAL A 265 -2.77 23.35 21.40
N ILE A 266 -3.27 24.12 20.43
CA ILE A 266 -2.58 25.24 19.82
C ILE A 266 -3.15 26.52 20.44
N GLU A 267 -2.27 27.35 21.00
CA GLU A 267 -2.61 28.70 21.48
C GLU A 267 -1.80 29.74 20.70
N GLY A 268 -2.26 30.99 20.67
CA GLY A 268 -1.68 32.07 19.87
C GLY A 268 -2.54 32.43 18.65
N ASP A 269 -2.14 33.48 17.93
CA ASP A 269 -2.87 33.99 16.76
C ASP A 269 -2.08 33.69 15.48
N ILE A 270 -2.73 33.06 14.51
CA ILE A 270 -2.15 32.77 13.18
C ILE A 270 -3.04 33.41 12.12
N ARG A 271 -2.45 34.36 11.38
CA ARG A 271 -3.13 35.12 10.34
C ARG A 271 -2.48 34.94 8.97
N ILE A 272 -3.30 34.98 7.93
CA ILE A 272 -2.91 34.86 6.52
C ILE A 272 -3.41 36.12 5.80
N GLY A 273 -2.49 36.92 5.27
CA GLY A 273 -2.84 38.21 4.65
C GLY A 273 -3.61 39.16 5.57
N GLY A 274 -3.42 39.04 6.90
CA GLY A 274 -4.13 39.83 7.91
C GLY A 274 -5.46 39.24 8.40
N TYR A 275 -5.95 38.16 7.80
CA TYR A 275 -7.18 37.46 8.19
C TYR A 275 -6.88 36.22 9.05
N PRO A 276 -7.78 35.82 9.98
CA PRO A 276 -7.58 34.63 10.80
C PRO A 276 -7.53 33.36 9.94
N LYS A 277 -6.63 32.44 10.28
CA LYS A 277 -6.46 31.18 9.54
C LYS A 277 -7.68 30.26 9.66
N ILE A 278 -8.33 29.96 8.53
CA ILE A 278 -9.38 28.94 8.43
C ILE A 278 -8.77 27.60 8.04
N GLN A 279 -8.71 26.66 8.99
CA GLN A 279 -8.02 25.38 8.81
C GLN A 279 -8.57 24.51 7.68
N GLN A 280 -9.89 24.52 7.45
CA GLN A 280 -10.54 23.63 6.48
C GLN A 280 -10.18 23.97 5.03
N THR A 281 -9.98 25.26 4.73
CA THR A 281 -9.77 25.77 3.38
C THR A 281 -8.30 26.14 3.12
N PHE A 282 -7.47 26.15 4.16
CA PHE A 282 -6.06 26.53 4.06
C PHE A 282 -5.27 25.71 3.04
N ALA A 283 -5.55 24.40 2.92
CA ALA A 283 -4.92 23.52 1.94
C ALA A 283 -5.12 23.97 0.47
N ARG A 284 -6.08 24.85 0.18
CA ARG A 284 -6.29 25.40 -1.17
C ARG A 284 -5.29 26.50 -1.53
N ILE A 285 -4.71 27.17 -0.54
CA ILE A 285 -3.79 28.31 -0.73
C ILE A 285 -2.36 27.97 -0.29
N SER A 286 -2.17 26.83 0.37
CA SER A 286 -0.87 26.34 0.83
C SER A 286 -0.47 25.02 0.15
N GLY A 287 0.78 24.89 -0.29
CA GLY A 287 1.41 23.61 -0.63
C GLY A 287 2.28 23.10 0.53
N TYR A 288 2.34 21.78 0.73
CA TYR A 288 3.20 21.18 1.75
C TYR A 288 4.02 20.03 1.18
N CYS A 289 5.33 20.21 1.09
CA CYS A 289 6.26 19.15 0.68
C CYS A 289 6.75 18.39 1.91
N GLU A 290 6.37 17.11 2.01
CA GLU A 290 6.82 16.24 3.10
C GLU A 290 8.30 15.84 2.96
N GLN A 291 8.91 15.43 4.07
CA GLN A 291 10.26 14.87 4.09
C GLN A 291 10.36 13.62 3.19
N THR A 292 9.37 12.71 3.27
CA THR A 292 9.30 11.48 2.48
C THR A 292 8.51 11.67 1.19
N ASP A 293 9.14 11.40 0.05
CA ASP A 293 8.52 11.57 -1.27
C ASP A 293 7.70 10.34 -1.70
N VAL A 294 6.40 10.40 -1.44
CA VAL A 294 5.47 9.30 -1.73
C VAL A 294 4.60 9.62 -2.95
N HIS A 295 4.76 8.85 -4.02
CA HIS A 295 4.03 9.01 -5.29
C HIS A 295 3.60 7.64 -5.82
N SER A 296 2.55 7.60 -6.64
CA SER A 296 2.11 6.35 -7.28
C SER A 296 3.16 5.86 -8.29
N PRO A 297 3.63 4.60 -8.20
CA PRO A 297 4.80 4.15 -8.95
C PRO A 297 4.56 3.97 -10.45
N GLN A 298 3.31 3.73 -10.87
CA GLN A 298 2.95 3.37 -12.26
C GLN A 298 2.54 4.57 -13.14
N ILE A 299 2.65 5.78 -12.61
CA ILE A 299 2.27 7.03 -13.28
C ILE A 299 3.55 7.74 -13.73
N THR A 300 3.49 8.51 -14.82
CA THR A 300 4.63 9.32 -15.25
C THR A 300 4.73 10.63 -14.46
N VAL A 301 5.88 11.31 -14.57
CA VAL A 301 6.09 12.65 -13.99
C VAL A 301 5.01 13.63 -14.46
N GLY A 302 4.79 13.73 -15.76
CA GLY A 302 3.81 14.64 -16.35
C GLY A 302 2.38 14.30 -15.99
N GLU A 303 2.03 13.01 -15.96
CA GLU A 303 0.70 12.55 -15.55
C GLU A 303 0.44 12.83 -14.05
N SER A 304 1.45 12.71 -13.19
CA SER A 304 1.34 13.00 -11.76
C SER A 304 1.04 14.49 -11.51
N VAL A 305 1.74 15.37 -12.22
CA VAL A 305 1.50 16.82 -12.15
C VAL A 305 0.13 17.17 -12.75
N THR A 306 -0.23 16.57 -13.89
CA THR A 306 -1.54 16.78 -14.54
C THR A 306 -2.71 16.30 -13.65
N TYR A 307 -2.54 15.17 -12.97
CA TYR A 307 -3.52 14.64 -12.01
C TYR A 307 -3.74 15.60 -10.84
N SER A 308 -2.65 16.16 -10.29
CA SER A 308 -2.73 17.17 -9.23
C SER A 308 -3.42 18.45 -9.73
N ALA A 309 -3.05 18.92 -10.92
CA ALA A 309 -3.65 20.09 -11.56
C ALA A 309 -5.16 19.92 -11.76
N TRP A 310 -5.60 18.75 -12.23
CA TRP A 310 -7.03 18.48 -12.45
C TRP A 310 -7.84 18.58 -11.16
N LEU A 311 -7.30 18.09 -10.05
CA LEU A 311 -8.03 18.03 -8.77
C LEU A 311 -7.96 19.32 -7.95
N ARG A 312 -6.83 20.04 -8.02
CA ARG A 312 -6.56 21.20 -7.15
C ARG A 312 -6.82 22.55 -7.81
N LEU A 313 -6.82 22.63 -9.14
CA LEU A 313 -7.17 23.89 -9.81
C LEU A 313 -8.70 24.09 -9.82
N PRO A 314 -9.16 25.36 -9.84
CA PRO A 314 -10.58 25.68 -9.94
C PRO A 314 -11.22 25.12 -11.22
N PRO A 315 -12.52 24.77 -11.21
CA PRO A 315 -13.23 24.28 -12.39
C PRO A 315 -13.40 25.33 -13.49
N GLU A 316 -13.23 26.62 -13.18
CA GLU A 316 -13.29 27.72 -14.14
C GLU A 316 -12.07 27.77 -15.07
N THR A 317 -10.98 27.09 -14.72
CA THR A 317 -9.76 27.05 -15.54
C THR A 317 -9.95 26.14 -16.74
N ASP A 318 -9.81 26.69 -17.95
CA ASP A 318 -9.89 25.90 -19.18
C ASP A 318 -8.81 24.80 -19.23
N SER A 319 -9.14 23.71 -19.89
CA SER A 319 -8.26 22.56 -20.12
C SER A 319 -6.94 22.95 -20.80
N LYS A 320 -6.97 23.92 -21.73
CA LYS A 320 -5.78 24.43 -22.41
C LYS A 320 -4.88 25.21 -21.46
N ALA A 321 -5.45 26.17 -20.72
CA ALA A 321 -4.74 26.95 -19.71
C ALA A 321 -4.14 26.06 -18.61
N ARG A 322 -4.86 25.00 -18.20
CA ARG A 322 -4.33 24.00 -17.27
C ARG A 322 -3.09 23.29 -17.81
N ASN A 323 -3.12 22.86 -19.06
CA ASN A 323 -1.97 22.16 -19.67
C ASN A 323 -0.78 23.09 -19.88
N GLU A 324 -1.01 24.35 -20.26
CA GLU A 324 0.03 25.38 -20.35
C GLU A 324 0.69 25.61 -18.98
N PHE A 325 -0.12 25.74 -17.92
CA PHE A 325 0.40 25.87 -16.55
C PHE A 325 1.18 24.64 -16.07
N VAL A 326 0.73 23.43 -16.42
CA VAL A 326 1.48 22.18 -16.13
C VAL A 326 2.85 22.20 -16.81
N ASN A 327 2.92 22.63 -18.08
CA ASN A 327 4.19 22.71 -18.81
C ASN A 327 5.13 23.72 -18.15
N GLU A 328 4.61 24.89 -17.78
CA GLU A 328 5.38 25.93 -17.11
C GLU A 328 5.94 25.47 -15.74
N VAL A 329 5.15 24.74 -14.97
CA VAL A 329 5.59 24.16 -13.69
C VAL A 329 6.70 23.12 -13.89
N LEU A 330 6.59 22.29 -14.94
CA LEU A 330 7.63 21.32 -15.28
C LEU A 330 8.93 22.00 -15.73
N GLU A 331 8.84 23.10 -16.46
CA GLU A 331 10.00 23.91 -16.88
C GLU A 331 10.66 24.60 -15.68
N THR A 332 9.88 25.23 -14.80
CA THR A 332 10.38 25.94 -13.60
C THR A 332 11.16 25.02 -12.66
N ILE A 333 10.76 23.75 -12.58
CA ILE A 333 11.39 22.72 -11.74
C ILE A 333 12.44 21.89 -12.52
N GLU A 334 12.69 22.22 -13.79
CA GLU A 334 13.66 21.54 -14.66
C GLU A 334 13.37 20.03 -14.84
N LEU A 335 12.10 19.65 -14.97
CA LEU A 335 11.62 18.26 -15.13
C LEU A 335 11.14 17.90 -16.54
N ASP A 336 11.20 18.83 -17.50
CA ASP A 336 10.65 18.64 -18.85
C ASP A 336 11.28 17.42 -19.57
N GLU A 337 12.60 17.24 -19.45
CA GLU A 337 13.32 16.13 -20.08
C GLU A 337 12.83 14.74 -19.61
N ILE A 338 12.33 14.64 -18.38
CA ILE A 338 11.90 13.39 -17.75
C ILE A 338 10.38 13.30 -17.57
N ARG A 339 9.61 14.15 -18.24
CA ARG A 339 8.13 14.20 -18.15
C ARG A 339 7.45 12.85 -18.38
N ASP A 340 7.93 12.07 -19.35
CA ASP A 340 7.33 10.79 -19.73
C ASP A 340 7.93 9.59 -18.98
N SER A 341 8.87 9.82 -18.08
CA SER A 341 9.47 8.77 -17.26
C SER A 341 8.52 8.30 -16.15
N LEU A 342 8.53 6.99 -15.88
CA LEU A 342 7.76 6.40 -14.78
C LEU A 342 8.39 6.76 -13.43
N VAL A 343 7.53 7.11 -12.47
CA VAL A 343 7.96 7.49 -11.12
C VAL A 343 8.66 6.33 -10.40
N GLY A 344 8.10 5.12 -10.48
CA GLY A 344 8.67 3.92 -9.87
C GLY A 344 8.66 3.89 -8.34
N ILE A 345 9.12 2.79 -7.78
CA ILE A 345 9.17 2.49 -6.35
C ILE A 345 10.51 3.00 -5.77
N PRO A 346 10.48 3.81 -4.69
CA PRO A 346 11.70 4.34 -4.06
C PRO A 346 12.74 3.25 -3.76
N GLY A 347 13.99 3.47 -4.17
CA GLY A 347 15.12 2.56 -3.93
C GLY A 347 15.15 1.29 -4.80
N VAL A 348 14.14 1.07 -5.66
CA VAL A 348 14.07 -0.10 -6.54
C VAL A 348 14.18 0.30 -8.00
N ASN A 349 13.34 1.22 -8.46
CA ASN A 349 13.27 1.63 -9.87
C ASN A 349 12.65 3.03 -10.06
N GLY A 350 12.73 3.54 -11.29
CA GLY A 350 12.14 4.83 -11.69
C GLY A 350 13.09 6.00 -11.44
N LEU A 351 12.56 7.06 -10.83
CA LEU A 351 13.26 8.33 -10.62
C LEU A 351 14.34 8.24 -9.54
N SER A 352 15.41 9.04 -9.73
CA SER A 352 16.40 9.31 -8.68
C SER A 352 15.75 10.00 -7.48
N THR A 353 16.43 9.99 -6.32
CA THR A 353 15.96 10.67 -5.09
C THR A 353 15.76 12.17 -5.33
N GLU A 354 16.70 12.80 -6.03
CA GLU A 354 16.69 14.20 -6.44
C GLU A 354 15.49 14.54 -7.35
N GLN A 355 15.29 13.77 -8.42
CA GLN A 355 14.18 13.96 -9.36
C GLN A 355 12.83 13.76 -8.69
N ARG A 356 12.75 12.78 -7.78
CA ARG A 356 11.54 12.51 -7.00
C ARG A 356 11.21 13.65 -6.04
N LYS A 357 12.22 14.29 -5.43
CA LYS A 357 12.03 15.46 -4.57
C LYS A 357 11.49 16.65 -5.37
N ARG A 358 12.07 16.90 -6.53
CA ARG A 358 11.57 17.89 -7.50
C ARG A 358 10.14 17.59 -7.94
N LEU A 359 9.79 16.34 -8.21
CA LEU A 359 8.41 15.95 -8.53
C LEU A 359 7.44 16.27 -7.37
N THR A 360 7.84 16.03 -6.12
CA THR A 360 7.03 16.44 -4.95
C THR A 360 6.76 17.93 -4.95
N ILE A 361 7.78 18.76 -5.21
CA ILE A 361 7.64 20.21 -5.30
C ILE A 361 6.71 20.59 -6.46
N ALA A 362 6.86 19.99 -7.64
CA ALA A 362 6.01 20.26 -8.81
C ALA A 362 4.54 19.90 -8.57
N VAL A 363 4.26 18.77 -7.92
CA VAL A 363 2.89 18.32 -7.59
C VAL A 363 2.19 19.28 -6.62
N GLU A 364 2.93 19.90 -5.70
CA GLU A 364 2.40 20.91 -4.78
C GLU A 364 2.32 22.30 -5.43
N LEU A 365 3.25 22.64 -6.35
CA LEU A 365 3.28 23.94 -7.04
C LEU A 365 2.12 24.09 -8.04
N VAL A 366 1.68 23.00 -8.67
CA VAL A 366 0.61 23.02 -9.69
C VAL A 366 -0.78 23.33 -9.14
N SER A 367 -0.97 23.38 -7.82
CA SER A 367 -2.19 23.95 -7.24
C SER A 367 -2.20 25.48 -7.22
N ASN A 368 -1.18 26.11 -7.80
CA ASN A 368 -0.93 27.54 -7.74
C ASN A 368 -1.00 28.12 -6.30
N PRO A 369 -0.29 27.52 -5.32
CA PRO A 369 -0.36 27.98 -3.94
C PRO A 369 0.37 29.32 -3.76
N SER A 370 -0.11 30.14 -2.83
CA SER A 370 0.56 31.40 -2.42
C SER A 370 1.65 31.16 -1.38
N ILE A 371 1.49 30.12 -0.57
CA ILE A 371 2.39 29.74 0.53
C ILE A 371 2.86 28.30 0.31
N ILE A 372 4.16 28.05 0.40
CA ILE A 372 4.73 26.71 0.27
C ILE A 372 5.58 26.39 1.49
N PHE A 373 5.25 25.30 2.16
CA PHE A 373 6.04 24.73 3.24
C PHE A 373 6.84 23.53 2.72
N MET A 374 8.12 23.46 3.06
CA MET A 374 8.99 22.35 2.68
C MET A 374 9.70 21.77 3.90
N ASP A 375 9.43 20.51 4.20
CA ASP A 375 10.05 19.83 5.33
C ASP A 375 11.32 19.09 4.88
N GLU A 376 12.48 19.61 5.26
CA GLU A 376 13.81 19.10 4.94
C GLU A 376 13.99 18.73 3.46
N PRO A 377 13.95 19.71 2.55
CA PRO A 377 14.03 19.45 1.11
C PRO A 377 15.36 18.82 0.67
N THR A 378 16.42 18.95 1.46
CA THR A 378 17.77 18.45 1.17
C THR A 378 18.11 17.12 1.84
N SER A 379 17.18 16.50 2.57
CA SER A 379 17.44 15.26 3.32
C SER A 379 17.62 14.06 2.38
N GLY A 380 18.63 13.23 2.67
CA GLY A 380 18.95 12.05 1.87
C GLY A 380 19.56 12.33 0.49
N LEU A 381 19.98 13.58 0.23
CA LEU A 381 20.65 14.00 -1.00
C LEU A 381 22.14 14.27 -0.75
N ASP A 382 22.96 14.08 -1.78
CA ASP A 382 24.33 14.57 -1.79
C ASP A 382 24.36 16.09 -2.03
N ALA A 383 25.51 16.74 -1.78
CA ALA A 383 25.63 18.20 -1.85
C ALA A 383 25.24 18.77 -3.23
N ARG A 384 25.57 18.04 -4.32
CA ARG A 384 25.22 18.46 -5.69
C ARG A 384 23.72 18.36 -5.94
N ALA A 385 23.09 17.22 -5.63
CA ALA A 385 21.64 17.07 -5.80
C ALA A 385 20.86 18.07 -4.93
N ALA A 386 21.31 18.29 -3.69
CA ALA A 386 20.71 19.27 -2.80
C ALA A 386 20.77 20.69 -3.39
N ALA A 387 21.89 21.08 -4.02
CA ALA A 387 22.01 22.38 -4.68
C ALA A 387 21.07 22.52 -5.89
N ILE A 388 20.86 21.46 -6.68
CA ILE A 388 19.90 21.46 -7.81
C ILE A 388 18.47 21.66 -7.29
N VAL A 389 18.07 20.91 -6.27
CA VAL A 389 16.74 21.06 -5.65
C VAL A 389 16.56 22.47 -5.09
N MET A 390 17.55 23.00 -4.35
CA MET A 390 17.45 24.33 -3.76
C MET A 390 17.45 25.46 -4.80
N ARG A 391 18.10 25.27 -5.95
CA ARG A 391 17.97 26.19 -7.09
C ARG A 391 16.52 26.23 -7.59
N ALA A 392 15.90 25.08 -7.79
CA ALA A 392 14.49 25.02 -8.20
C ALA A 392 13.57 25.68 -7.15
N VAL A 393 13.83 25.45 -5.85
CA VAL A 393 13.08 26.10 -4.76
C VAL A 393 13.23 27.63 -4.79
N LYS A 394 14.45 28.12 -5.07
CA LYS A 394 14.71 29.55 -5.22
C LYS A 394 13.95 30.14 -6.41
N ASN A 395 13.96 29.48 -7.57
CA ASN A 395 13.17 29.89 -8.73
C ASN A 395 11.67 30.00 -8.38
N VAL A 396 11.15 29.07 -7.57
CA VAL A 396 9.76 29.14 -7.07
C VAL A 396 9.53 30.32 -6.15
N ALA A 397 10.46 30.66 -5.26
CA ALA A 397 10.36 31.85 -4.41
C ALA A 397 10.38 33.14 -5.24
N ASP A 398 11.25 33.21 -6.26
CA ASP A 398 11.42 34.36 -7.16
C ASP A 398 10.15 34.67 -7.97
N THR A 399 9.22 33.71 -8.14
CA THR A 399 7.89 33.97 -8.71
C THR A 399 6.99 34.87 -7.84
N GLY A 400 7.42 35.21 -6.62
CA GLY A 400 6.68 36.03 -5.65
C GLY A 400 5.89 35.24 -4.62
N ARG A 401 6.20 33.96 -4.41
CA ARG A 401 5.55 33.09 -3.41
C ARG A 401 6.22 33.19 -2.05
N THR A 402 5.47 32.90 -0.99
CA THR A 402 6.02 32.76 0.36
C THR A 402 6.53 31.33 0.52
N VAL A 403 7.84 31.14 0.58
CA VAL A 403 8.44 29.80 0.69
C VAL A 403 9.16 29.67 2.03
N VAL A 404 8.80 28.64 2.78
CA VAL A 404 9.40 28.32 4.09
C VAL A 404 9.92 26.90 4.05
N CYS A 405 11.20 26.70 4.38
CA CYS A 405 11.76 25.37 4.47
C CYS A 405 12.49 25.11 5.79
N THR A 406 12.33 23.91 6.33
CA THR A 406 13.19 23.41 7.41
C THR A 406 14.46 22.85 6.81
N ILE A 407 15.63 23.21 7.36
CA ILE A 407 16.92 22.66 6.91
C ILE A 407 17.79 22.30 8.10
N HIS A 408 18.53 21.20 7.96
CA HIS A 408 19.53 20.73 8.90
C HIS A 408 20.91 20.78 8.25
N GLN A 409 21.82 21.60 8.80
CA GLN A 409 23.24 21.70 8.40
C GLN A 409 23.49 21.78 6.88
N PRO A 410 23.10 22.89 6.21
CA PRO A 410 23.34 23.08 4.78
C PRO A 410 24.83 23.31 4.45
N SER A 411 25.18 23.16 3.17
CA SER A 411 26.43 23.70 2.63
C SER A 411 26.37 25.24 2.54
N ILE A 412 27.52 25.89 2.40
CA ILE A 412 27.65 27.35 2.30
C ILE A 412 26.76 27.89 1.17
N ASP A 413 26.87 27.31 -0.03
CA ASP A 413 26.09 27.73 -1.20
C ASP A 413 24.57 27.67 -0.98
N ILE A 414 24.11 26.65 -0.24
CA ILE A 414 22.69 26.48 0.10
C ILE A 414 22.29 27.47 1.19
N PHE A 415 23.14 27.69 2.19
CA PHE A 415 22.86 28.62 3.28
C PHE A 415 22.72 30.06 2.78
N GLU A 416 23.58 30.47 1.85
CA GLU A 416 23.56 31.80 1.25
C GLU A 416 22.42 32.01 0.25
N ALA A 417 21.75 30.94 -0.20
CA ALA A 417 20.55 31.05 -1.02
C ALA A 417 19.34 31.60 -0.23
N PHE A 418 19.37 31.56 1.11
CA PHE A 418 18.28 32.03 1.97
C PHE A 418 18.29 33.55 2.15
N ASN A 419 17.08 34.14 2.13
CA ASN A 419 16.89 35.55 2.40
C ASN A 419 16.73 35.81 3.90
N GLU A 420 15.86 35.03 4.56
CA GLU A 420 15.60 35.10 6.00
C GLU A 420 15.90 33.77 6.69
N LEU A 421 16.29 33.87 7.96
CA LEU A 421 16.56 32.75 8.84
C LEU A 421 15.80 32.92 10.16
N MET A 422 15.08 31.88 10.56
CA MET A 422 14.55 31.69 11.90
C MET A 422 15.29 30.53 12.57
N LEU A 423 15.98 30.81 13.67
CA LEU A 423 16.76 29.83 14.41
C LEU A 423 16.07 29.49 15.73
N MET A 424 15.84 28.19 15.93
CA MET A 424 15.21 27.63 17.13
C MET A 424 16.21 26.86 17.99
N ARG A 425 16.10 27.02 19.31
CA ARG A 425 16.82 26.19 20.28
C ARG A 425 16.03 24.96 20.72
N ARG A 426 16.71 24.00 21.35
CA ARG A 426 16.05 22.87 22.02
C ARG A 426 15.12 23.41 23.10
N GLY A 427 13.87 22.95 23.10
CA GLY A 427 12.81 23.51 23.94
C GLY A 427 11.80 24.39 23.19
N GLY A 428 11.96 24.62 21.88
CA GLY A 428 10.91 25.26 21.08
C GLY A 428 10.83 26.76 21.26
N GLU A 429 11.97 27.42 21.44
CA GLU A 429 12.09 28.88 21.57
C GLU A 429 12.98 29.45 20.46
N LEU A 430 12.72 30.70 20.08
CA LEU A 430 13.50 31.42 19.08
C LEU A 430 14.70 32.13 19.71
N ILE A 431 15.86 32.00 19.05
CA ILE A 431 17.11 32.67 19.44
C ILE A 431 17.59 33.69 18.40
N TYR A 432 17.07 33.60 17.17
CA TYR A 432 17.35 34.54 16.09
C TYR A 432 16.21 34.51 15.06
N ALA A 433 15.79 35.66 14.54
CA ALA A 433 14.86 35.74 13.42
C ALA A 433 15.08 37.00 12.58
N GLY A 434 15.60 36.84 11.37
CA GLY A 434 15.73 37.91 10.37
C GLY A 434 16.72 37.59 9.25
N PRO A 435 17.30 38.59 8.59
CA PRO A 435 17.99 38.39 7.31
C PRO A 435 19.33 37.68 7.47
N VAL A 436 19.65 36.75 6.56
CA VAL A 436 20.96 36.07 6.54
C VAL A 436 22.08 37.06 6.20
N GLY A 437 21.82 37.96 5.25
CA GLY A 437 22.78 38.92 4.73
C GLY A 437 23.75 38.32 3.71
N HIS A 438 24.39 39.16 2.89
CA HIS A 438 25.37 38.71 1.91
C HIS A 438 26.56 38.04 2.62
N HIS A 439 26.98 36.85 2.17
CA HIS A 439 27.98 36.02 2.87
C HIS A 439 27.68 35.81 4.37
N SER A 440 26.41 35.67 4.75
CA SER A 440 25.97 35.41 6.12
C SER A 440 26.38 36.48 7.16
N CYS A 441 26.68 37.71 6.70
CA CYS A 441 27.31 38.71 7.56
C CYS A 441 26.43 39.18 8.72
N GLU A 442 25.11 39.28 8.56
CA GLU A 442 24.20 39.77 9.60
C GLU A 442 24.03 38.74 10.73
N VAL A 443 23.96 37.45 10.38
CA VAL A 443 23.93 36.34 11.35
C VAL A 443 25.22 36.29 12.14
N ILE A 444 26.37 36.38 11.45
CA ILE A 444 27.69 36.33 12.09
C ILE A 444 27.88 37.51 13.04
N LYS A 445 27.54 38.73 12.62
CA LYS A 445 27.62 39.93 13.47
C LYS A 445 26.78 39.80 14.73
N TYR A 446 25.55 39.27 14.63
CA TYR A 446 24.66 39.10 15.77
C TYR A 446 25.26 38.18 16.83
N PHE A 447 25.71 36.98 16.45
CA PHE A 447 26.29 36.04 17.41
C PHE A 447 27.67 36.48 17.91
N GLN A 448 28.50 37.13 17.09
CA GLN A 448 29.79 37.66 17.53
C GLN A 448 29.68 38.87 18.48
N ALA A 449 28.54 39.56 18.50
CA ALA A 449 28.28 40.62 19.48
C ALA A 449 28.07 40.08 20.89
N ILE A 450 27.78 38.79 21.04
CA ILE A 450 27.57 38.16 22.35
C ILE A 450 28.94 37.85 22.99
N PRO A 451 29.18 38.30 24.24
CA PRO A 451 30.42 37.97 24.96
C PRO A 451 30.60 36.46 25.08
N ALA A 452 31.85 35.99 25.09
CA ALA A 452 32.25 34.58 25.20
C ALA A 452 32.02 33.68 23.96
N ILE A 453 31.41 34.16 22.86
CA ILE A 453 31.31 33.39 21.61
C ILE A 453 32.61 33.51 20.80
N PRO A 454 33.22 32.39 20.35
CA PRO A 454 34.42 32.43 19.52
C PRO A 454 34.10 32.99 18.13
N ARG A 455 35.01 33.84 17.61
CA ARG A 455 34.91 34.32 16.23
C ARG A 455 34.96 33.15 15.25
N ILE A 456 34.26 33.30 14.13
CA ILE A 456 34.27 32.31 13.06
C ILE A 456 35.69 32.20 12.48
N LYS A 457 36.14 30.97 12.21
CA LYS A 457 37.42 30.72 11.55
C LYS A 457 37.30 30.96 10.05
N ASP A 458 38.39 31.36 9.40
CA ASP A 458 38.43 31.50 7.94
C ASP A 458 38.08 30.17 7.26
N ASN A 459 37.30 30.21 6.18
CA ASN A 459 36.77 29.07 5.43
C ASN A 459 35.87 28.08 6.23
N TYR A 460 35.37 28.48 7.40
CA TYR A 460 34.42 27.67 8.15
C TYR A 460 32.98 27.95 7.72
N ASN A 461 32.15 26.91 7.65
CA ASN A 461 30.75 27.06 7.24
C ASN A 461 29.96 27.84 8.31
N PRO A 462 29.38 29.01 7.98
CA PRO A 462 28.61 29.82 8.92
C PRO A 462 27.44 29.08 9.56
N SER A 463 26.75 28.21 8.82
CA SER A 463 25.61 27.47 9.38
C SER A 463 26.05 26.43 10.42
N THR A 464 27.20 25.79 10.20
CA THR A 464 27.77 24.82 11.13
C THR A 464 28.25 25.52 12.40
N TRP A 465 29.00 26.62 12.24
CA TRP A 465 29.46 27.44 13.37
C TRP A 465 28.28 27.96 14.20
N MET A 466 27.24 28.48 13.54
CA MET A 466 26.04 28.96 14.21
C MET A 466 25.37 27.86 15.07
N LEU A 467 25.23 26.64 14.55
CA LEU A 467 24.63 25.52 15.30
C LEU A 467 25.54 25.03 16.45
N GLU A 468 26.85 25.16 16.33
CA GLU A 468 27.81 24.82 17.39
C GLU A 468 27.79 25.85 18.53
N VAL A 469 27.81 27.15 18.20
CA VAL A 469 27.80 28.22 19.21
C VAL A 469 26.46 28.35 19.94
N THR A 470 25.37 27.91 19.30
CA THR A 470 24.03 27.88 19.89
C THR A 470 23.69 26.55 20.58
N SER A 471 24.69 25.68 20.76
CA SER A 471 24.53 24.44 21.52
C SER A 471 24.34 24.70 23.03
N THR A 472 23.62 23.80 23.70
CA THR A 472 23.34 23.92 25.15
C THR A 472 24.60 23.92 26.01
N SER A 473 25.66 23.23 25.56
CA SER A 473 26.96 23.22 26.23
C SER A 473 27.66 24.57 26.15
N MET A 474 27.63 25.23 24.98
CA MET A 474 28.19 26.56 24.80
C MET A 474 27.38 27.63 25.53
N GLU A 475 26.05 27.49 25.57
CA GLU A 475 25.17 28.37 26.33
C GLU A 475 25.49 28.31 27.84
N ALA A 476 25.68 27.10 28.39
CA ALA A 476 26.08 26.91 29.79
C ALA A 476 27.48 27.46 30.08
N GLN A 477 28.43 27.29 29.16
CA GLN A 477 29.80 27.81 29.30
C GLN A 477 29.86 29.34 29.22
N ALA A 478 29.04 29.94 28.35
CA ALA A 478 28.93 31.40 28.22
C ALA A 478 28.14 32.04 29.38
N GLY A 479 27.37 31.26 30.15
CA GLY A 479 26.54 31.76 31.24
C GLY A 479 25.45 32.73 30.78
N ALA A 480 25.05 32.66 29.51
CA ALA A 480 24.11 33.58 28.87
C ALA A 480 22.89 32.83 28.35
N ASP A 481 21.68 33.34 28.60
CA ASP A 481 20.44 32.80 28.04
C ASP A 481 20.16 33.46 26.68
N PHE A 482 20.37 32.71 25.59
CA PHE A 482 20.23 33.26 24.24
C PHE A 482 18.80 33.72 23.92
N VAL A 483 17.79 33.15 24.56
CA VAL A 483 16.40 33.56 24.34
C VAL A 483 16.11 34.90 25.00
N GLN A 484 16.61 35.14 26.21
CA GLN A 484 16.46 36.45 26.85
C GLN A 484 17.20 37.53 26.07
N MET A 485 18.40 37.22 25.57
CA MET A 485 19.15 38.12 24.69
C MET A 485 18.38 38.45 23.42
N TYR A 486 17.78 37.44 22.77
CA TYR A 486 16.95 37.66 21.60
C TYR A 486 15.72 38.53 21.91
N ARG A 487 14.99 38.25 23.00
CA ARG A 487 13.82 39.07 23.42
C ARG A 487 14.20 40.51 23.75
N ALA A 488 15.39 40.74 24.33
CA ALA A 488 15.89 42.08 24.62
C ALA A 488 16.41 42.82 23.36
N SER A 489 16.78 42.08 22.31
CA SER A 489 17.39 42.62 21.11
C SER A 489 16.44 43.55 20.32
N PRO A 490 16.98 44.54 19.57
CA PRO A 490 16.17 45.35 18.66
C PRO A 490 15.52 44.51 17.55
N MET A 491 16.09 43.34 17.25
CA MET A 491 15.61 42.43 16.21
C MET A 491 14.23 41.86 16.56
N CYS A 492 14.02 41.41 17.79
CA CYS A 492 12.73 40.91 18.25
C CYS A 492 11.67 42.02 18.21
N LYS A 493 11.98 43.22 18.70
CA LYS A 493 11.06 44.38 18.64
C LYS A 493 10.67 44.74 17.21
N ASN A 494 11.63 44.72 16.27
CA ASN A 494 11.36 44.98 14.86
C ASN A 494 10.47 43.89 14.24
N LYS A 495 10.68 42.62 14.59
CA LYS A 495 9.84 41.52 14.11
C LYS A 495 8.42 41.60 14.70
N ASP A 496 8.27 41.97 15.97
CA ASP A 496 6.95 42.19 16.59
C ASP A 496 6.19 43.33 15.91
N MET A 497 6.87 44.44 15.60
CA MET A 497 6.27 45.53 14.82
C MET A 497 5.88 45.09 13.41
N LEU A 498 6.71 44.27 12.75
CA LEU A 498 6.40 43.69 11.44
C LEU A 498 5.17 42.78 11.52
N VAL A 499 5.09 41.90 12.52
CA VAL A 499 3.94 41.01 12.74
C VAL A 499 2.67 41.82 12.96
N LYS A 500 2.70 42.86 13.81
CA LYS A 500 1.55 43.75 14.02
C LYS A 500 1.10 44.44 12.73
N ARG A 501 2.04 44.90 11.91
CA ARG A 501 1.74 45.52 10.61
C ARG A 501 1.11 44.53 9.64
N LEU A 502 1.63 43.31 9.57
CA LEU A 502 1.13 42.26 8.67
C LEU A 502 -0.15 41.59 9.15
N SER A 503 -0.48 41.74 10.44
CA SER A 503 -1.71 41.22 11.04
C SER A 503 -2.95 42.06 10.71
N VAL A 504 -2.76 43.27 10.16
CA VAL A 504 -3.85 44.12 9.69
C VAL A 504 -4.09 43.86 8.19
N PRO A 505 -5.32 43.56 7.77
CA PRO A 505 -5.62 43.32 6.37
C PRO A 505 -5.40 44.58 5.54
N ILE A 506 -4.88 44.42 4.32
CA ILE A 506 -4.67 45.51 3.39
C ILE A 506 -6.05 46.07 2.97
N PRO A 507 -6.30 47.40 3.04
CA PRO A 507 -7.57 47.99 2.66
C PRO A 507 -7.98 47.61 1.23
N GLY A 508 -9.21 47.09 1.05
CA GLY A 508 -9.74 46.67 -0.25
C GLY A 508 -9.51 45.20 -0.62
N THR A 509 -8.82 44.42 0.21
CA THR A 509 -8.76 42.96 0.06
C THR A 509 -9.94 42.30 0.78
N SER A 510 -10.52 41.24 0.20
CA SER A 510 -11.56 40.43 0.85
C SER A 510 -10.95 39.21 1.54
N ASP A 511 -11.59 38.74 2.61
CA ASP A 511 -11.23 37.49 3.27
C ASP A 511 -11.23 36.31 2.26
N LEU A 512 -10.28 35.38 2.42
CA LEU A 512 -10.11 34.20 1.57
C LEU A 512 -11.12 33.13 1.96
N HIS A 513 -12.40 33.43 1.76
CA HIS A 513 -13.49 32.51 2.08
C HIS A 513 -13.79 31.58 0.89
N PHE A 514 -13.43 30.31 1.03
CA PHE A 514 -13.81 29.27 0.08
C PHE A 514 -15.07 28.54 0.55
N LYS A 515 -16.09 28.44 -0.31
CA LYS A 515 -17.37 27.76 0.01
C LYS A 515 -17.22 26.25 0.24
N THR A 516 -16.21 25.63 -0.37
CA THR A 516 -15.98 24.19 -0.31
C THR A 516 -14.52 23.89 0.04
N GLN A 517 -14.33 22.81 0.81
CA GLN A 517 -13.01 22.27 1.14
C GLN A 517 -12.22 21.89 -0.13
N PHE A 518 -12.89 21.23 -1.09
CA PHE A 518 -12.30 20.80 -2.35
C PHE A 518 -12.63 21.78 -3.49
N PRO A 519 -11.70 22.07 -4.40
CA PRO A 519 -11.95 22.89 -5.60
C PRO A 519 -12.95 22.24 -6.56
N GLN A 520 -12.77 20.95 -6.82
CA GLN A 520 -13.58 20.18 -7.78
C GLN A 520 -14.81 19.51 -7.15
N LYS A 521 -15.86 19.30 -7.95
CA LYS A 521 -17.06 18.54 -7.55
C LYS A 521 -16.74 17.05 -7.39
N PHE A 522 -17.50 16.33 -6.57
CA PHE A 522 -17.29 14.90 -6.31
C PHE A 522 -17.23 14.04 -7.58
N ARG A 523 -18.06 14.34 -8.59
CA ARG A 523 -18.07 13.62 -9.87
C ARG A 523 -16.74 13.75 -10.63
N GLU A 524 -16.15 14.94 -10.66
CA GLU A 524 -14.85 15.17 -11.30
C GLU A 524 -13.72 14.55 -10.49
N GLN A 525 -13.81 14.59 -9.15
CA GLN A 525 -12.86 13.88 -8.28
C GLN A 525 -12.88 12.37 -8.58
N PHE A 526 -14.06 11.76 -8.62
CA PHE A 526 -14.22 10.35 -8.95
C PHE A 526 -13.69 10.02 -10.35
N LYS A 527 -13.95 10.85 -11.35
CA LYS A 527 -13.45 10.67 -12.73
C LYS A 527 -11.93 10.73 -12.79
N ALA A 528 -11.30 11.70 -12.12
CA ALA A 528 -9.85 11.82 -12.06
C ALA A 528 -9.22 10.63 -11.33
N CYS A 529 -9.76 10.23 -10.17
CA CYS A 529 -9.30 9.05 -9.43
C CYS A 529 -9.46 7.77 -10.27
N LEU A 530 -10.58 7.62 -10.98
CA LEU A 530 -10.82 6.47 -11.86
C LEU A 530 -9.80 6.44 -12.99
N TRP A 531 -9.54 7.57 -13.65
CA TRP A 531 -8.52 7.68 -14.70
C TRP A 531 -7.12 7.26 -14.19
N LYS A 532 -6.73 7.77 -13.01
CA LYS A 532 -5.48 7.39 -12.34
C LYS A 532 -5.43 5.88 -12.10
N GLN A 533 -6.51 5.30 -11.60
CA GLN A 533 -6.57 3.87 -11.31
C GLN A 533 -6.57 3.01 -12.58
N CYS A 534 -7.25 3.43 -13.67
CA CYS A 534 -7.18 2.75 -14.96
C CYS A 534 -5.73 2.62 -15.44
N LEU A 535 -4.96 3.71 -15.39
CA LEU A 535 -3.55 3.71 -15.78
C LEU A 535 -2.70 2.85 -14.85
N SER A 536 -2.89 2.97 -13.53
CA SER A 536 -2.10 2.22 -12.54
C SER A 536 -2.33 0.71 -12.67
N TYR A 537 -3.58 0.26 -12.84
CA TYR A 537 -3.90 -1.15 -13.06
C TYR A 537 -3.36 -1.64 -14.40
N TRP A 538 -3.57 -0.89 -15.49
CA TRP A 538 -3.07 -1.29 -16.81
C TRP A 538 -1.55 -1.44 -16.86
N ARG A 539 -0.82 -0.50 -16.24
CA ARG A 539 0.65 -0.47 -16.23
C ARG A 539 1.29 -1.31 -15.12
N SER A 540 0.51 -2.05 -14.32
CA SER A 540 1.02 -2.99 -13.31
C SER A 540 0.86 -4.46 -13.76
N PRO A 541 1.69 -4.95 -14.70
CA PRO A 541 1.62 -6.34 -15.13
C PRO A 541 1.94 -7.30 -13.97
N SER A 542 2.81 -6.90 -13.04
CA SER A 542 3.13 -7.69 -11.85
C SER A 542 1.93 -8.03 -10.97
N TYR A 543 0.86 -7.23 -11.04
CA TYR A 543 -0.40 -7.50 -10.36
C TYR A 543 -1.38 -8.21 -11.29
N ASN A 544 -1.79 -7.57 -12.40
CA ASN A 544 -2.87 -8.08 -13.25
C ASN A 544 -2.48 -9.33 -14.06
N LEU A 545 -1.26 -9.39 -14.61
CA LEU A 545 -0.81 -10.55 -15.39
C LEU A 545 -0.68 -11.78 -14.50
N VAL A 546 -0.10 -11.62 -13.30
CA VAL A 546 0.06 -12.70 -12.32
C VAL A 546 -1.31 -13.25 -11.90
N ARG A 547 -2.28 -12.35 -11.68
CA ARG A 547 -3.65 -12.69 -11.28
C ARG A 547 -4.44 -13.41 -12.39
N LEU A 548 -4.23 -13.04 -13.65
CA LEU A 548 -4.83 -13.73 -14.81
C LEU A 548 -4.14 -15.09 -15.06
N ALA A 549 -2.81 -15.13 -15.01
CA ALA A 549 -2.04 -16.37 -15.20
C ALA A 549 -2.32 -17.39 -14.10
N SER A 550 -2.47 -16.96 -12.84
CA SER A 550 -2.81 -17.86 -11.74
C SER A 550 -4.21 -18.44 -11.89
N MET A 551 -5.18 -17.60 -12.26
CA MET A 551 -6.54 -18.05 -12.52
C MET A 551 -6.59 -19.05 -13.68
N LEU A 552 -5.82 -18.82 -14.76
CA LEU A 552 -5.69 -19.77 -15.86
C LEU A 552 -5.11 -21.10 -15.37
N GLY A 553 -4.06 -21.03 -14.54
CA GLY A 553 -3.46 -22.21 -13.90
C GLY A 553 -4.47 -23.00 -13.06
N PHE A 554 -5.27 -22.33 -12.23
CA PHE A 554 -6.34 -22.99 -11.47
C PHE A 554 -7.40 -23.62 -12.37
N CYS A 555 -7.82 -22.93 -13.44
CA CYS A 555 -8.82 -23.45 -14.38
C CYS A 555 -8.35 -24.74 -15.05
N ILE A 556 -7.13 -24.76 -15.58
CA ILE A 556 -6.54 -25.93 -16.23
C ILE A 556 -6.34 -27.06 -15.22
N PHE A 557 -5.82 -26.74 -14.04
CA PHE A 557 -5.53 -27.73 -13.02
C PHE A 557 -6.79 -28.43 -12.50
N PHE A 558 -7.81 -27.68 -12.08
CA PHE A 558 -9.08 -28.25 -11.65
C PHE A 558 -9.84 -28.91 -12.80
N GLY A 559 -9.82 -28.31 -14.00
CA GLY A 559 -10.44 -28.88 -15.19
C GLY A 559 -9.85 -30.24 -15.58
N ALA A 560 -8.52 -30.38 -15.51
CA ALA A 560 -7.84 -31.64 -15.81
C ALA A 560 -8.07 -32.70 -14.72
N LEU A 561 -8.08 -32.30 -13.45
CA LEU A 561 -8.26 -33.20 -12.33
C LEU A 561 -9.69 -33.79 -12.28
N PHE A 562 -10.70 -32.97 -12.59
CA PHE A 562 -12.11 -33.36 -12.57
C PHE A 562 -12.70 -33.58 -13.97
N TRP A 563 -11.87 -33.96 -14.95
CA TRP A 563 -12.25 -34.08 -16.35
C TRP A 563 -13.55 -34.88 -16.56
N GLN A 564 -14.57 -34.22 -17.10
CA GLN A 564 -15.92 -34.76 -17.41
C GLN A 564 -16.64 -35.44 -16.23
N ARG A 565 -16.20 -35.21 -14.98
CA ARG A 565 -16.83 -35.80 -13.78
C ARG A 565 -18.07 -35.04 -13.32
N GLY A 566 -18.28 -33.80 -13.74
CA GLY A 566 -19.42 -32.95 -13.36
C GLY A 566 -20.76 -33.36 -13.98
N ASN A 567 -20.76 -34.29 -14.93
CA ASN A 567 -21.98 -34.76 -15.58
C ASN A 567 -22.76 -35.69 -14.64
N ILE A 568 -23.96 -35.26 -14.24
CA ILE A 568 -24.86 -35.98 -13.33
C ILE A 568 -25.11 -37.43 -13.77
N ASN A 569 -25.06 -37.71 -15.07
CA ASN A 569 -25.37 -39.03 -15.60
C ASN A 569 -24.33 -40.11 -15.24
N HIS A 570 -23.11 -39.70 -14.90
CA HIS A 570 -22.03 -40.60 -14.48
C HIS A 570 -21.93 -40.74 -12.96
N ILE A 571 -22.80 -40.07 -12.19
CA ILE A 571 -22.79 -40.07 -10.72
C ILE A 571 -23.88 -41.03 -10.21
N ASN A 572 -23.48 -42.23 -9.81
CA ASN A 572 -24.40 -43.20 -9.19
C ASN A 572 -24.13 -43.38 -7.68
N ASP A 573 -22.93 -43.00 -7.22
CA ASP A 573 -22.46 -43.23 -5.85
C ASP A 573 -22.36 -41.95 -5.02
N GLN A 574 -22.58 -42.08 -3.71
CA GLN A 574 -22.35 -41.04 -2.71
C GLN A 574 -20.97 -40.37 -2.86
N ARG A 575 -19.90 -41.17 -3.03
CA ARG A 575 -18.52 -40.68 -3.15
C ARG A 575 -18.34 -39.77 -4.39
N GLY A 576 -19.04 -40.07 -5.49
CA GLY A 576 -19.02 -39.25 -6.70
C GLY A 576 -19.65 -37.88 -6.49
N LEU A 577 -20.80 -37.82 -5.81
CA LEU A 577 -21.47 -36.55 -5.49
C LEU A 577 -20.61 -35.67 -4.57
N PHE A 578 -20.06 -36.23 -3.50
CA PHE A 578 -19.15 -35.50 -2.60
C PHE A 578 -17.91 -34.94 -3.32
N THR A 579 -17.37 -35.71 -4.28
CA THR A 579 -16.20 -35.31 -5.07
C THR A 579 -16.48 -34.06 -5.91
N ILE A 580 -17.68 -33.95 -6.50
CA ILE A 580 -18.04 -32.82 -7.38
C ILE A 580 -18.46 -31.59 -6.58
N LEU A 581 -19.22 -31.78 -5.49
CA LEU A 581 -19.51 -30.71 -4.55
C LEU A 581 -18.22 -30.17 -3.93
N GLY A 582 -17.27 -31.05 -3.61
CA GLY A 582 -15.93 -30.71 -3.14
C GLY A 582 -15.09 -29.97 -4.18
N CYS A 583 -15.24 -30.30 -5.47
CA CYS A 583 -14.61 -29.55 -6.57
C CYS A 583 -15.11 -28.10 -6.62
N MET A 584 -16.43 -27.90 -6.63
CA MET A 584 -17.04 -26.55 -6.62
C MET A 584 -16.61 -25.74 -5.39
N TYR A 585 -16.61 -26.39 -4.22
CA TYR A 585 -16.13 -25.82 -2.97
C TYR A 585 -14.66 -25.39 -3.06
N GLY A 586 -13.78 -26.31 -3.46
CA GLY A 586 -12.35 -26.09 -3.56
C GLY A 586 -11.99 -24.98 -4.55
N ILE A 587 -12.53 -25.03 -5.76
CA ILE A 587 -12.32 -23.98 -6.77
C ILE A 587 -12.65 -22.60 -6.20
N THR A 588 -13.84 -22.47 -5.59
CA THR A 588 -14.32 -21.18 -5.09
C THR A 588 -13.43 -20.67 -3.95
N LEU A 589 -13.05 -21.54 -3.01
CA LEU A 589 -12.23 -21.18 -1.87
C LEU A 589 -10.80 -20.79 -2.29
N PHE A 590 -10.15 -21.59 -3.15
CA PHE A 590 -8.76 -21.36 -3.53
C PHE A 590 -8.60 -20.18 -4.49
N THR A 591 -9.48 -20.04 -5.49
CA THR A 591 -9.46 -18.87 -6.38
C THR A 591 -9.80 -17.58 -5.63
N GLY A 592 -10.79 -17.61 -4.73
CA GLY A 592 -11.13 -16.49 -3.87
C GLY A 592 -9.97 -16.06 -2.95
N THR A 593 -9.37 -17.02 -2.23
CA THR A 593 -8.22 -16.76 -1.35
C THR A 593 -7.02 -16.21 -2.14
N ASN A 594 -6.76 -16.73 -3.33
CA ASN A 594 -5.67 -16.26 -4.19
C ASN A 594 -5.85 -14.78 -4.57
N ILE A 595 -7.04 -14.37 -4.99
CA ILE A 595 -7.32 -12.98 -5.37
C ILE A 595 -7.24 -12.06 -4.14
N CYS A 596 -7.77 -12.50 -3.00
CA CYS A 596 -7.67 -11.77 -1.73
C CYS A 596 -6.20 -11.53 -1.35
N GLN A 597 -5.31 -12.52 -1.51
CA GLN A 597 -3.89 -12.36 -1.21
C GLN A 597 -3.16 -11.46 -2.22
N ALA A 598 -3.52 -11.55 -3.51
CA ALA A 598 -2.89 -10.76 -4.56
C ALA A 598 -3.16 -9.26 -4.44
N VAL A 599 -4.36 -8.85 -4.00
CA VAL A 599 -4.76 -7.43 -3.92
C VAL A 599 -4.12 -6.68 -2.75
N MET A 600 -3.77 -7.37 -1.67
CA MET A 600 -3.28 -6.73 -0.44
C MET A 600 -2.00 -5.90 -0.61
N PRO A 601 -0.92 -6.41 -1.26
CA PRO A 601 0.29 -5.63 -1.48
C PRO A 601 0.07 -4.40 -2.35
N PHE A 602 -0.79 -4.51 -3.36
CA PHE A 602 -1.10 -3.40 -4.27
C PHE A 602 -1.80 -2.26 -3.52
N VAL A 603 -2.86 -2.57 -2.74
CA VAL A 603 -3.60 -1.59 -1.93
C VAL A 603 -2.70 -0.95 -0.87
N SER A 604 -1.80 -1.74 -0.26
CA SER A 604 -0.90 -1.23 0.78
C SER A 604 0.05 -0.14 0.27
N ILE A 605 0.55 -0.27 -0.97
CA ILE A 605 1.42 0.73 -1.60
C ILE A 605 0.61 2.00 -1.88
N GLU A 606 -0.53 1.87 -2.56
CA GLU A 606 -1.37 3.02 -2.92
C GLU A 606 -1.93 3.76 -1.69
N ARG A 607 -2.22 3.05 -0.59
CA ARG A 607 -2.68 3.66 0.67
C ARG A 607 -1.71 4.73 1.20
N SER A 608 -0.40 4.50 1.08
CA SER A 608 0.60 5.49 1.51
C SER A 608 0.51 6.78 0.68
N VAL A 609 0.22 6.65 -0.62
CA VAL A 609 -0.01 7.78 -1.53
C VAL A 609 -1.30 8.51 -1.18
N VAL A 610 -2.37 7.77 -0.88
CA VAL A 610 -3.68 8.34 -0.50
C VAL A 610 -3.58 9.19 0.75
N TYR A 611 -2.81 8.78 1.76
CA TYR A 611 -2.63 9.59 2.96
C TYR A 611 -2.02 10.96 2.63
N ARG A 612 -0.97 11.00 1.79
CA ARG A 612 -0.38 12.25 1.31
C ARG A 612 -1.39 13.11 0.52
N GLU A 613 -2.04 12.52 -0.48
CA GLU A 613 -3.00 13.22 -1.37
C GLU A 613 -4.21 13.76 -0.59
N ARG A 614 -4.64 13.04 0.45
CA ARG A 614 -5.71 13.47 1.36
C ARG A 614 -5.28 14.66 2.22
N PHE A 615 -4.08 14.62 2.80
CA PHE A 615 -3.58 15.73 3.60
C PHE A 615 -3.41 17.01 2.79
N ALA A 616 -3.06 16.88 1.51
CA ALA A 616 -2.97 17.99 0.59
C ALA A 616 -4.33 18.42 -0.02
N GLY A 617 -5.45 17.84 0.45
CA GLY A 617 -6.79 18.30 0.08
C GLY A 617 -7.18 18.04 -1.37
N MET A 618 -6.66 17.00 -2.02
CA MET A 618 -6.93 16.72 -3.44
C MET A 618 -8.34 16.23 -3.73
N TYR A 619 -8.86 15.33 -2.90
CA TYR A 619 -10.16 14.69 -3.10
C TYR A 619 -10.72 14.15 -1.78
N SER A 620 -12.03 13.89 -1.77
CA SER A 620 -12.68 13.15 -0.68
C SER A 620 -12.22 11.69 -0.66
N PRO A 621 -11.91 11.10 0.51
CA PRO A 621 -11.51 9.68 0.61
C PRO A 621 -12.47 8.72 -0.09
N TRP A 622 -13.78 9.04 -0.07
CA TRP A 622 -14.81 8.26 -0.74
C TRP A 622 -14.67 8.21 -2.26
N ALA A 623 -14.24 9.31 -2.90
CA ALA A 623 -14.07 9.36 -4.36
C ALA A 623 -12.98 8.37 -4.81
N TYR A 624 -11.87 8.33 -4.07
CA TYR A 624 -10.80 7.36 -4.30
C TYR A 624 -11.25 5.92 -4.02
N SER A 625 -11.88 5.66 -2.87
CA SER A 625 -12.29 4.31 -2.50
C SER A 625 -13.27 3.71 -3.50
N PHE A 626 -14.26 4.48 -3.96
CA PHE A 626 -15.17 4.00 -5.00
C PHE A 626 -14.49 3.82 -6.36
N ALA A 627 -13.53 4.68 -6.72
CA ALA A 627 -12.78 4.52 -7.97
C ALA A 627 -11.97 3.21 -7.97
N GLN A 628 -11.33 2.88 -6.84
CA GLN A 628 -10.59 1.63 -6.68
C GLN A 628 -11.51 0.40 -6.72
N VAL A 629 -12.64 0.46 -6.01
CA VAL A 629 -13.67 -0.60 -6.03
C VAL A 629 -14.21 -0.84 -7.44
N ALA A 630 -14.50 0.24 -8.18
CA ALA A 630 -15.02 0.16 -9.54
C ALA A 630 -14.01 -0.48 -10.51
N MET A 631 -12.72 -0.19 -10.35
CA MET A 631 -11.67 -0.75 -11.21
C MET A 631 -11.47 -2.25 -11.05
N GLU A 632 -11.81 -2.83 -9.90
CA GLU A 632 -11.71 -4.29 -9.71
C GLU A 632 -12.76 -5.06 -10.51
N ILE A 633 -13.92 -4.46 -10.80
CA ILE A 633 -15.07 -5.15 -11.42
C ILE A 633 -14.72 -5.72 -12.82
N PRO A 634 -14.15 -4.96 -13.77
CA PRO A 634 -13.79 -5.48 -15.08
C PRO A 634 -12.79 -6.65 -15.02
N TYR A 635 -11.77 -6.56 -14.14
CA TYR A 635 -10.75 -7.61 -14.02
C TYR A 635 -11.30 -8.89 -13.37
N VAL A 636 -12.16 -8.77 -12.35
CA VAL A 636 -12.87 -9.94 -11.80
C VAL A 636 -13.76 -10.57 -12.86
N LEU A 637 -14.52 -9.78 -13.61
CA LEU A 637 -15.40 -10.29 -14.66
C LEU A 637 -14.62 -11.05 -15.74
N MET A 638 -13.45 -10.52 -16.16
CA MET A 638 -12.57 -11.21 -17.10
C MET A 638 -12.10 -12.57 -16.57
N GLN A 639 -11.77 -12.68 -15.28
CA GLN A 639 -11.39 -13.96 -14.66
C GLN A 639 -12.55 -14.96 -14.62
N VAL A 640 -13.76 -14.49 -14.34
CA VAL A 640 -14.96 -15.33 -14.34
C VAL A 640 -15.25 -15.84 -15.75
N VAL A 641 -15.18 -14.97 -16.76
CA VAL A 641 -15.37 -15.38 -18.16
C VAL A 641 -14.34 -16.43 -18.55
N MET A 642 -13.07 -16.24 -18.18
CA MET A 642 -12.03 -17.23 -18.42
C MET A 642 -12.32 -18.58 -17.73
N PHE A 643 -12.83 -18.56 -16.50
CA PHE A 643 -13.27 -19.77 -15.80
C PHE A 643 -14.41 -20.48 -16.54
N MET A 644 -15.42 -19.72 -16.96
CA MET A 644 -16.58 -20.26 -17.66
C MET A 644 -16.22 -20.85 -19.03
N LEU A 645 -15.20 -20.33 -19.72
CA LEU A 645 -14.77 -20.84 -21.01
C LEU A 645 -13.86 -22.07 -20.91
N ILE A 646 -13.13 -22.23 -19.81
CA ILE A 646 -12.11 -23.28 -19.67
C ILE A 646 -12.54 -24.35 -18.66
N ALA A 647 -12.69 -23.99 -17.39
CA ALA A 647 -12.92 -24.96 -16.33
C ALA A 647 -14.34 -25.54 -16.37
N TYR A 648 -15.36 -24.72 -16.62
CA TYR A 648 -16.75 -25.15 -16.68
C TYR A 648 -16.98 -26.31 -17.69
N PRO A 649 -16.52 -26.22 -18.96
CA PRO A 649 -16.64 -27.32 -19.90
C PRO A 649 -15.71 -28.50 -19.61
N MET A 650 -14.48 -28.26 -19.14
CA MET A 650 -13.54 -29.34 -18.79
C MET A 650 -14.09 -30.24 -17.68
N ILE A 651 -14.72 -29.64 -16.66
CA ILE A 651 -15.35 -30.39 -15.56
C ILE A 651 -16.61 -31.12 -16.05
N GLY A 652 -17.33 -30.58 -17.04
CA GLY A 652 -18.53 -31.19 -17.61
C GLY A 652 -19.83 -30.79 -16.88
N TYR A 653 -19.93 -29.55 -16.40
CA TYR A 653 -21.17 -29.02 -15.84
C TYR A 653 -22.28 -28.87 -16.90
N ALA A 654 -23.53 -28.76 -16.46
CA ALA A 654 -24.68 -28.69 -17.35
C ALA A 654 -24.73 -27.37 -18.15
N TRP A 655 -24.89 -27.45 -19.47
CA TRP A 655 -24.83 -26.29 -20.38
C TRP A 655 -26.14 -25.50 -20.55
N THR A 656 -27.18 -25.81 -19.78
CA THR A 656 -28.44 -25.06 -19.88
C THR A 656 -28.22 -23.58 -19.56
N PRO A 657 -28.78 -22.62 -20.35
CA PRO A 657 -28.53 -21.19 -20.18
C PRO A 657 -28.76 -20.69 -18.75
N ALA A 658 -29.83 -21.15 -18.09
CA ALA A 658 -30.13 -20.79 -16.71
C ALA A 658 -28.99 -21.17 -15.75
N LYS A 659 -28.51 -22.42 -15.79
CA LYS A 659 -27.42 -22.90 -14.92
C LYS A 659 -26.10 -22.18 -15.19
N PHE A 660 -25.82 -21.87 -16.45
CA PHE A 660 -24.63 -21.12 -16.86
C PHE A 660 -24.62 -19.71 -16.27
N PHE A 661 -25.69 -18.94 -16.43
CA PHE A 661 -25.77 -17.57 -15.92
C PHE A 661 -25.83 -17.51 -14.39
N TRP A 662 -26.53 -18.44 -13.73
CA TRP A 662 -26.51 -18.54 -12.28
C TRP A 662 -25.12 -18.84 -11.72
N PHE A 663 -24.37 -19.72 -12.39
CA PHE A 663 -22.99 -20.01 -12.00
C PHE A 663 -22.09 -18.77 -12.20
N MET A 664 -22.18 -18.11 -13.37
CA MET A 664 -21.42 -16.89 -13.66
C MET A 664 -21.72 -15.78 -12.65
N TYR A 665 -22.99 -15.56 -12.30
CA TYR A 665 -23.41 -14.59 -11.30
C TYR A 665 -22.80 -14.90 -9.93
N THR A 666 -22.96 -16.14 -9.47
CA THR A 666 -22.49 -16.59 -8.15
C THR A 666 -20.97 -16.49 -8.04
N MET A 667 -20.25 -16.91 -9.08
CA MET A 667 -18.79 -16.80 -9.13
C MET A 667 -18.35 -15.33 -9.12
N SER A 668 -19.02 -14.47 -9.90
CA SER A 668 -18.71 -13.03 -9.93
C SER A 668 -18.87 -12.36 -8.57
N CYS A 669 -20.01 -12.54 -7.91
CA CYS A 669 -20.23 -11.96 -6.59
C CYS A 669 -19.27 -12.53 -5.54
N THR A 670 -18.96 -13.83 -5.59
CA THR A 670 -18.05 -14.47 -4.64
C THR A 670 -16.62 -13.96 -4.79
N LEU A 671 -16.10 -13.86 -6.03
CA LEU A 671 -14.76 -13.33 -6.25
C LEU A 671 -14.68 -11.83 -5.89
N LEU A 672 -15.71 -11.03 -6.20
CA LEU A 672 -15.77 -9.62 -5.77
C LEU A 672 -15.74 -9.48 -4.25
N TYR A 673 -16.50 -10.32 -3.54
CA TYR A 673 -16.46 -10.39 -2.09
C TYR A 673 -15.03 -10.63 -1.57
N PHE A 674 -14.32 -11.64 -2.10
CA PHE A 674 -12.95 -11.95 -1.67
C PHE A 674 -11.96 -10.81 -1.93
N VAL A 675 -12.07 -10.12 -3.08
CA VAL A 675 -11.25 -8.94 -3.38
C VAL A 675 -11.50 -7.84 -2.34
N TYR A 676 -12.76 -7.51 -2.09
CA TYR A 676 -13.14 -6.42 -1.21
C TYR A 676 -12.86 -6.72 0.26
N LEU A 677 -12.93 -7.99 0.67
CA LEU A 677 -12.46 -8.44 1.97
C LEU A 677 -10.96 -8.13 2.14
N GLY A 678 -10.12 -8.48 1.15
CA GLY A 678 -8.69 -8.19 1.19
C GLY A 678 -8.38 -6.70 1.27
N MET A 679 -9.09 -5.88 0.48
CA MET A 679 -8.97 -4.42 0.55
C MET A 679 -9.37 -3.86 1.92
N MET A 680 -10.49 -4.34 2.47
CA MET A 680 -10.95 -3.95 3.81
C MET A 680 -9.92 -4.31 4.88
N ILE A 681 -9.37 -5.52 4.88
CA ILE A 681 -8.40 -5.97 5.89
C ILE A 681 -7.13 -5.09 5.86
N VAL A 682 -6.63 -4.73 4.67
CA VAL A 682 -5.48 -3.81 4.56
C VAL A 682 -5.82 -2.40 5.03
N SER A 683 -7.06 -1.95 4.84
CA SER A 683 -7.50 -0.65 5.36
C SER A 683 -7.69 -0.62 6.88
N LEU A 684 -7.88 -1.78 7.53
CA LEU A 684 -8.04 -1.92 8.98
C LEU A 684 -6.72 -2.16 9.73
N THR A 685 -5.65 -2.49 9.02
CA THR A 685 -4.39 -2.93 9.65
C THR A 685 -3.24 -1.97 9.32
N PRO A 686 -2.35 -1.63 10.26
CA PRO A 686 -1.23 -0.72 9.99
C PRO A 686 -0.19 -1.32 9.05
N ASN A 687 0.10 -2.62 9.21
CA ASN A 687 1.15 -3.33 8.48
C ASN A 687 0.58 -4.45 7.64
N ILE A 688 1.19 -4.68 6.48
CA ILE A 688 0.77 -5.75 5.57
C ILE A 688 0.93 -7.15 6.17
N GLN A 689 1.94 -7.37 7.01
CA GLN A 689 2.14 -8.66 7.70
C GLN A 689 0.97 -8.96 8.64
N LEU A 690 0.47 -7.96 9.36
CA LEU A 690 -0.72 -8.09 10.20
C LEU A 690 -1.96 -8.39 9.34
N ALA A 691 -2.07 -7.78 8.17
CA ALA A 691 -3.15 -8.04 7.21
C ALA A 691 -3.19 -9.53 6.80
N PHE A 692 -2.02 -10.14 6.49
CA PHE A 692 -1.95 -11.57 6.15
C PHE A 692 -2.39 -12.47 7.31
N ILE A 693 -1.98 -12.16 8.55
CA ILE A 693 -2.37 -12.93 9.74
C ILE A 693 -3.88 -12.81 9.98
N LEU A 694 -4.45 -11.62 9.89
CA LEU A 694 -5.89 -11.43 10.07
C LEU A 694 -6.70 -12.15 8.98
N THR A 695 -6.21 -12.08 7.73
CA THR A 695 -6.82 -12.74 6.58
C THR A 695 -6.82 -14.27 6.75
N SER A 696 -5.75 -14.87 7.28
CA SER A 696 -5.70 -16.32 7.50
C SER A 696 -6.70 -16.78 8.57
N VAL A 697 -6.88 -16.00 9.64
CA VAL A 697 -7.91 -16.26 10.66
C VAL A 697 -9.32 -16.14 10.08
N CYS A 698 -9.59 -15.09 9.31
CA CYS A 698 -10.88 -14.89 8.64
C CYS A 698 -11.20 -16.03 7.67
N HIS A 699 -10.24 -16.44 6.84
CA HIS A 699 -10.42 -17.58 5.93
C HIS A 699 -10.59 -18.90 6.67
N GLY A 700 -9.86 -19.13 7.77
CA GLY A 700 -10.02 -20.32 8.60
C GLY A 700 -11.44 -20.43 9.18
N LEU A 701 -11.96 -19.34 9.73
CA LEU A 701 -13.33 -19.27 10.24
C LEU A 701 -14.36 -19.48 9.14
N GLN A 702 -14.17 -18.83 7.99
CA GLN A 702 -15.06 -18.95 6.84
C GLN A 702 -15.07 -20.38 6.26
N ASN A 703 -13.92 -21.04 6.19
CA ASN A 703 -13.76 -22.41 5.72
C ASN A 703 -14.53 -23.39 6.62
N LEU A 704 -14.38 -23.27 7.95
CA LEU A 704 -15.05 -24.13 8.93
C LEU A 704 -16.58 -23.98 8.89
N ILE A 705 -17.07 -22.75 8.73
CA ILE A 705 -18.50 -22.40 8.89
C ILE A 705 -19.21 -22.23 7.52
N SER A 706 -18.53 -22.61 6.43
CA SER A 706 -19.08 -22.57 5.07
C SER A 706 -20.28 -23.50 4.83
N GLY A 707 -20.49 -24.49 5.70
CA GLY A 707 -21.53 -25.52 5.53
C GLY A 707 -21.11 -26.73 4.72
N PHE A 708 -19.88 -26.78 4.18
CA PHE A 708 -19.37 -27.95 3.45
C PHE A 708 -18.59 -28.92 4.34
N LEU A 709 -17.60 -28.42 5.11
CA LEU A 709 -16.82 -29.23 6.05
C LEU A 709 -17.67 -29.69 7.25
N VAL A 710 -18.41 -28.75 7.85
CA VAL A 710 -19.40 -29.01 8.89
C VAL A 710 -20.77 -28.64 8.31
N PRO A 711 -21.63 -29.62 8.02
CA PRO A 711 -22.97 -29.37 7.50
C PRO A 711 -23.81 -28.52 8.46
N ALA A 712 -24.65 -27.63 7.91
CA ALA A 712 -25.43 -26.68 8.71
C ALA A 712 -26.27 -27.33 9.84
N PRO A 713 -26.92 -28.49 9.65
CA PRO A 713 -27.67 -29.16 10.72
C PRO A 713 -26.82 -29.66 11.89
N GLN A 714 -25.52 -29.90 11.67
CA GLN A 714 -24.58 -30.39 12.68
C GLN A 714 -23.93 -29.26 13.49
N ILE A 715 -24.09 -28.01 13.05
CA ILE A 715 -23.57 -26.84 13.77
C ILE A 715 -24.40 -26.63 15.05
N PRO A 716 -23.78 -26.50 16.24
CA PRO A 716 -24.49 -26.20 17.47
C PRO A 716 -25.39 -24.97 17.32
N LYS A 717 -26.61 -25.01 17.88
CA LYS A 717 -27.62 -23.94 17.71
C LYS A 717 -27.10 -22.54 18.08
N TRP A 718 -26.22 -22.43 19.07
CA TRP A 718 -25.58 -21.15 19.43
C TRP A 718 -24.64 -20.64 18.32
N TRP A 719 -23.97 -21.49 17.55
CA TRP A 719 -22.99 -21.07 16.53
C TRP A 719 -23.61 -20.86 15.14
N ILE A 720 -24.89 -21.18 14.95
CA ILE A 720 -25.54 -21.15 13.64
C ILE A 720 -25.63 -19.76 13.00
N TRP A 721 -25.59 -18.68 13.79
CA TRP A 721 -25.58 -17.32 13.24
C TRP A 721 -24.31 -17.04 12.42
N LEU A 722 -23.17 -17.65 12.76
CA LEU A 722 -21.93 -17.51 11.97
C LEU A 722 -22.08 -18.12 10.58
N TYR A 723 -22.88 -19.17 10.43
CA TYR A 723 -23.22 -19.77 9.13
C TYR A 723 -23.96 -18.78 8.24
N TYR A 724 -24.93 -18.04 8.78
CA TYR A 724 -25.70 -17.07 8.00
C TYR A 724 -24.92 -15.77 7.71
N ILE A 725 -23.94 -15.41 8.55
CA ILE A 725 -23.06 -14.27 8.28
C ILE A 725 -21.98 -14.60 7.23
N SER A 726 -21.58 -15.87 7.12
CA SER A 726 -20.53 -16.30 6.19
C SER A 726 -21.00 -16.16 4.73
N PRO A 727 -20.35 -15.36 3.88
CA PRO A 727 -20.71 -15.25 2.46
C PRO A 727 -20.56 -16.57 1.71
N MET A 728 -19.63 -17.43 2.16
CA MET A 728 -19.34 -18.71 1.51
C MET A 728 -20.53 -19.67 1.60
N SER A 729 -21.28 -19.65 2.70
CA SER A 729 -22.44 -20.53 2.86
C SER A 729 -23.52 -20.24 1.82
N TRP A 730 -23.77 -18.95 1.56
CA TRP A 730 -24.69 -18.49 0.54
C TRP A 730 -24.19 -18.81 -0.87
N SER A 731 -22.90 -18.60 -1.16
CA SER A 731 -22.29 -18.99 -2.45
C SER A 731 -22.47 -20.49 -2.73
N LEU A 732 -22.19 -21.34 -1.75
CA LEU A 732 -22.31 -22.79 -1.88
C LEU A 732 -23.77 -23.24 -2.01
N ASN A 733 -24.67 -22.62 -1.26
CA ASN A 733 -26.10 -22.87 -1.39
C ASN A 733 -26.57 -22.61 -2.83
N VAL A 734 -26.20 -21.46 -3.41
CA VAL A 734 -26.58 -21.12 -4.80
C VAL A 734 -25.89 -22.05 -5.80
N PHE A 735 -24.58 -22.29 -5.67
CA PHE A 735 -23.85 -23.18 -6.57
C PHE A 735 -24.46 -24.58 -6.63
N PHE A 736 -24.69 -25.18 -5.47
CA PHE A 736 -25.17 -26.56 -5.43
C PHE A 736 -26.62 -26.66 -5.86
N THR A 737 -27.49 -25.77 -5.37
CA THR A 737 -28.93 -25.85 -5.68
C THR A 737 -29.23 -25.59 -7.15
N THR A 738 -28.50 -24.67 -7.79
CA THR A 738 -28.71 -24.36 -9.22
C THR A 738 -28.16 -25.44 -10.15
N GLN A 739 -27.05 -26.09 -9.80
CA GLN A 739 -26.47 -27.14 -10.65
C GLN A 739 -27.16 -28.49 -10.46
N PHE A 740 -27.44 -28.88 -9.23
CA PHE A 740 -27.89 -30.23 -8.86
C PHE A 740 -29.28 -30.29 -8.20
N GLY A 741 -29.81 -29.17 -7.69
CA GLY A 741 -31.08 -29.12 -6.97
C GLY A 741 -32.35 -29.23 -7.83
N ASP A 742 -32.20 -29.43 -9.14
CA ASP A 742 -33.29 -29.58 -10.11
C ASP A 742 -33.63 -31.05 -10.40
N TYR A 743 -32.78 -31.98 -9.97
CA TYR A 743 -32.92 -33.40 -10.28
C TYR A 743 -33.66 -34.14 -9.17
N ASN A 744 -34.99 -34.05 -9.17
CA ASN A 744 -35.85 -34.79 -8.24
C ASN A 744 -35.93 -36.29 -8.60
N ASP A 745 -35.76 -36.64 -9.88
CA ASP A 745 -35.94 -38.00 -10.40
C ASP A 745 -34.67 -38.87 -10.36
N ARG A 746 -33.51 -38.28 -10.04
CA ARG A 746 -32.24 -39.00 -9.92
C ARG A 746 -32.05 -39.52 -8.50
N MET A 747 -32.14 -40.83 -8.33
CA MET A 747 -31.89 -41.54 -7.08
C MET A 747 -30.41 -41.91 -6.97
N ILE A 748 -29.82 -41.64 -5.81
CA ILE A 748 -28.46 -42.02 -5.43
C ILE A 748 -28.49 -42.86 -4.16
N VAL A 749 -27.59 -43.82 -4.05
CA VAL A 749 -27.44 -44.62 -2.83
C VAL A 749 -26.54 -43.84 -1.86
N VAL A 750 -27.11 -43.40 -0.73
CA VAL A 750 -26.42 -42.63 0.30
C VAL A 750 -26.64 -43.30 1.65
N PHE A 751 -25.56 -43.64 2.35
CA PHE A 751 -25.61 -44.36 3.63
C PHE A 751 -26.47 -45.65 3.62
N GLY A 752 -26.54 -46.32 2.47
CA GLY A 752 -27.34 -47.55 2.30
C GLY A 752 -28.82 -47.32 1.93
N GLU A 753 -29.28 -46.06 1.85
CA GLU A 753 -30.64 -45.68 1.43
C GLU A 753 -30.63 -45.00 0.06
N THR A 754 -31.62 -45.29 -0.79
CA THR A 754 -31.83 -44.58 -2.05
C THR A 754 -32.59 -43.28 -1.81
N LYS A 755 -31.94 -42.13 -1.99
CA LYS A 755 -32.55 -40.79 -1.87
C LYS A 755 -32.35 -40.00 -3.15
N SER A 756 -33.26 -39.06 -3.44
CA SER A 756 -33.03 -38.13 -4.54
C SER A 756 -31.92 -37.13 -4.18
N VAL A 757 -31.18 -36.67 -5.19
CA VAL A 757 -30.07 -35.71 -5.02
C VAL A 757 -30.56 -34.43 -4.32
N ALA A 758 -31.72 -33.91 -4.71
CA ALA A 758 -32.32 -32.73 -4.10
C ALA A 758 -32.67 -32.93 -2.61
N THR A 759 -33.21 -34.08 -2.24
CA THR A 759 -33.53 -34.42 -0.84
C THR A 759 -32.26 -34.58 -0.02
N PHE A 760 -31.24 -35.25 -0.56
CA PHE A 760 -29.95 -35.40 0.10
C PHE A 760 -29.28 -34.05 0.43
N MET A 761 -29.28 -33.11 -0.52
CA MET A 761 -28.71 -31.78 -0.29
C MET A 761 -29.44 -31.00 0.80
N LYS A 762 -30.76 -31.16 0.90
CA LYS A 762 -31.59 -30.52 1.91
C LYS A 762 -31.36 -31.14 3.30
N ASP A 763 -31.35 -32.46 3.39
CA ASP A 763 -31.29 -33.18 4.67
C ASP A 763 -29.88 -33.21 5.25
N TYR A 764 -28.86 -33.44 4.41
CA TYR A 764 -27.47 -33.54 4.87
C TYR A 764 -26.85 -32.16 5.07
N TYR A 765 -26.90 -31.30 4.03
CA TYR A 765 -26.22 -30.00 4.06
C TYR A 765 -27.10 -28.83 4.54
N GLY A 766 -28.42 -28.96 4.51
CA GLY A 766 -29.35 -27.86 4.84
C GLY A 766 -29.56 -26.86 3.70
N PHE A 767 -29.06 -27.15 2.49
CA PHE A 767 -29.19 -26.26 1.34
C PHE A 767 -30.61 -26.30 0.76
N ARG A 768 -31.25 -25.13 0.63
CA ARG A 768 -32.65 -25.00 0.24
C ARG A 768 -32.78 -24.18 -1.02
N ARG A 769 -33.34 -24.78 -2.07
CA ARG A 769 -33.64 -24.11 -3.34
C ARG A 769 -34.71 -23.03 -3.21
N ASP A 770 -35.64 -23.18 -2.27
CA ASP A 770 -36.68 -22.18 -1.98
C ASP A 770 -36.10 -20.82 -1.58
N LEU A 771 -34.88 -20.80 -1.05
CA LEU A 771 -34.17 -19.58 -0.64
C LEU A 771 -33.34 -18.96 -1.76
N LEU A 772 -33.42 -19.45 -3.00
CA LEU A 772 -32.57 -18.98 -4.11
C LEU A 772 -32.67 -17.46 -4.38
N PRO A 773 -33.86 -16.82 -4.41
CA PRO A 773 -33.96 -15.37 -4.60
C PRO A 773 -33.33 -14.58 -3.45
N LEU A 774 -33.55 -15.04 -2.21
CA LEU A 774 -32.94 -14.43 -1.01
C LEU A 774 -31.41 -14.57 -1.05
N ALA A 775 -30.92 -15.76 -1.38
CA ALA A 775 -29.50 -16.04 -1.49
C ALA A 775 -28.84 -15.18 -2.58
N ALA A 776 -29.51 -14.96 -3.70
CA ALA A 776 -29.03 -14.07 -4.76
C ALA A 776 -28.88 -12.62 -4.28
N MET A 777 -29.89 -12.08 -3.58
CA MET A 777 -29.85 -10.72 -3.03
C MET A 777 -28.77 -10.55 -1.97
N VAL A 778 -28.66 -11.52 -1.04
CA VAL A 778 -27.65 -11.52 0.02
C VAL A 778 -26.24 -11.59 -0.57
N LEU A 779 -26.04 -12.42 -1.60
CA LEU A 779 -24.74 -12.57 -2.26
C LEU A 779 -24.30 -11.29 -3.00
N ALA A 780 -25.22 -10.53 -3.58
CA ALA A 780 -24.93 -9.21 -4.15
C ALA A 780 -24.66 -8.14 -3.08
N ALA A 781 -25.30 -8.24 -1.91
CA ALA A 781 -25.13 -7.28 -0.82
C ALA A 781 -23.73 -7.34 -0.18
N PHE A 782 -23.13 -8.53 -0.04
CA PHE A 782 -21.83 -8.69 0.62
C PHE A 782 -20.70 -7.84 -0.02
N PRO A 783 -20.44 -7.90 -1.34
CA PRO A 783 -19.45 -7.03 -1.97
C PRO A 783 -19.69 -5.54 -1.67
N VAL A 784 -20.94 -5.08 -1.71
CA VAL A 784 -21.29 -3.68 -1.43
C VAL A 784 -20.95 -3.30 0.01
N VAL A 785 -21.28 -4.16 0.98
CA VAL A 785 -20.96 -3.94 2.40
C VAL A 785 -19.44 -3.84 2.61
N PHE A 786 -18.65 -4.76 2.05
CA PHE A 786 -17.19 -4.72 2.17
C PHE A 786 -16.57 -3.50 1.47
N ALA A 787 -17.13 -3.08 0.32
CA ALA A 787 -16.68 -1.87 -0.36
C ALA A 787 -16.96 -0.59 0.46
N VAL A 788 -18.12 -0.50 1.12
CA VAL A 788 -18.45 0.61 2.02
C VAL A 788 -17.56 0.60 3.26
N LEU A 789 -17.33 -0.56 3.87
CA LEU A 789 -16.43 -0.71 5.02
C LEU A 789 -14.99 -0.33 4.67
N PHE A 790 -14.52 -0.67 3.48
CA PHE A 790 -13.23 -0.24 2.95
C PHE A 790 -13.15 1.29 2.85
N GLY A 791 -14.14 1.93 2.22
CA GLY A 791 -14.20 3.40 2.12
C GLY A 791 -14.26 4.10 3.48
N TYR A 792 -15.05 3.56 4.40
CA TYR A 792 -15.14 4.06 5.78
C TYR A 792 -13.80 3.94 6.51
N SER A 793 -13.14 2.79 6.40
CA SER A 793 -11.87 2.51 7.06
C SER A 793 -10.76 3.44 6.56
N ILE A 794 -10.61 3.61 5.24
CA ILE A 794 -9.66 4.59 4.67
C ILE A 794 -9.99 6.03 5.10
N SER A 795 -11.29 6.38 5.23
CA SER A 795 -11.68 7.72 5.65
C SER A 795 -11.41 8.00 7.12
N LYS A 796 -11.53 7.02 8.01
CA LYS A 796 -11.46 7.24 9.47
C LYS A 796 -10.14 6.83 10.10
N LEU A 797 -9.53 5.75 9.61
CA LEU A 797 -8.29 5.23 10.14
C LEU A 797 -7.11 5.90 9.43
N ASN A 798 -6.21 6.48 10.20
CA ASN A 798 -4.92 6.94 9.72
C ASN A 798 -3.82 6.30 10.56
N PHE A 799 -3.09 5.39 9.92
CA PHE A 799 -1.98 4.68 10.57
C PHE A 799 -0.64 5.42 10.46
N GLN A 800 -0.56 6.50 9.67
CA GLN A 800 0.55 7.44 9.73
C GLN A 800 0.35 8.40 10.92
N ARG A 801 0.48 7.89 12.15
CA ARG A 801 0.66 8.75 13.32
C ARG A 801 2.12 9.22 13.32
N ARG A 802 2.34 10.50 13.02
CA ARG A 802 3.61 11.21 13.23
C ARG A 802 3.65 11.82 14.61
#